data_AF-A0A367ZM81-F1
#
_entry.id   AF-A0A367ZM81-F1
#
_cell.length_a   1.000
_cell.length_b   1.000
_cell.length_c   1.000
_cell.angle_alpha   90.00
_cell.angle_beta   90.00
_cell.angle_gamma   90.00
#
_symmetry.space_group_name_H-M   'P 1'
#
loop_
_entity.id
_entity.type
_entity.pdbx_description
1 polymer ?
#
loop_
_entity_poly.entity_id
_entity_poly.type
_entity_poly.pdbx_seq_one_letter_code
_entity_poly.pdbx_strand_id
1 'polypeptide(L)'
;MSISRDTFDPAKNYKRVRYHQDRDLLDSELNEQQDIINNERRKLADILFKEGAIVSGFGVTVAANVLTVAEGLVYIDGCLERVPGAVLTYDPAKTSGADYVYVELLKYNYGYNQDAVLINPATGEPTAEREKWVLSLKNHDTSGEALPNNVTQRKVVAVHKFDRETGDVTATVREKSNLYLQDLLGTLPGSRITVASITEDQLAFAAAEGLNSLLQNLAERTYDQAGSYLVKGLDSFIGDNDGQNVEVITNAGRAYIQGFRLQKDLPTTTLVPKSTAVKSVRGEQKTYVVGTRRYALNNTPLKETTQVEAIVEIVSNITRGSVGGGEDLLVPNPVVDIIEVSQGATVFQEGADWQQSGNYVDWLGSGNEPAIGTTYTVRWTYTKQMIKGADYVDGGWFGRSGHPAADEYFYLVTAQSAAGETPYDPAKVVSRDTPAGEINRLSWLPVSGATGYRIYRGTQNAARADFQRLKDVAAGVTSYTDDGVDEVVGGNPPASNTSGLTMSPVQVEPGNLSIINFGRANIGDEPVAGSNCSIDYDYYVGRRDIIYATTREIKRLEGAPADWPKLPIVPEGTLGLCSVDCPPNSVDLTVQNFGLTRVTMDQIHEIIKDVEDLKYNDAQFQMNNELQNRDAQTKKGVYSDDFSNDAQSDIYHSEWSARIDRVRRFAAPARTASATVLTVNPSASNALFKGSLALLPATERVLVEQTDWSEVKNINPYAVFEKPDASVEITPNIGRRGQTGIAVVGSNFQSNANNVTIRCDGQVVASGVHADTAGRVSASFVIPENVRNGNRIVEMTDGLYSARAGIQINDPMVITRIERIVEERIIRVPVVQVVWRTQIVTVRNDPLAQTFSFTEDKVVSGVGLYFTAKDPSIPVTVQIRGVTTGLPNGVIFAEKVLAPGDVSLNVETKVVFANPFYAQAGTSYAVVLLTNSSNYRMRVATLGQLGQNGVITRQTYAAGVLLESSNAETWAPLNGSDLTMKIYGYDFQPSGEVRFQPITGVQFSDLNLDEYSSVPQGTGIAWEYSTDGGVLWDAIVPAEEERLPNLASQVLVRALFSSNAANISPALIHKDVNLIGYLNNPTGTYLNRENELTQGVSSTKIYTQMNIPSGTTINWFASNNGGATWEAMSILTTRKIDQEWTEYTLTRTFSDPNGNRVRYKAEMTGNNLVYPRIHTLGATLS
;
A
#
# COMPACT_ATOMS: atom_id res chain seq x y z
N MET A 1 1.82 -55.68 -62.49
CA MET A 1 1.26 -54.81 -61.44
C MET A 1 2.18 -54.96 -60.24
N SER A 2 3.03 -53.97 -59.97
CA SER A 2 3.62 -53.80 -58.64
C SER A 2 2.45 -53.59 -57.68
N ILE A 3 2.40 -54.35 -56.60
CA ILE A 3 1.42 -54.15 -55.53
C ILE A 3 2.21 -53.59 -54.36
N SER A 4 2.17 -52.27 -54.19
CA SER A 4 2.59 -51.60 -52.95
C SER A 4 1.57 -51.97 -51.86
N ARG A 5 2.05 -52.50 -50.73
CA ARG A 5 1.19 -53.03 -49.67
C ARG A 5 1.11 -52.05 -48.50
N ASP A 6 0.01 -51.32 -48.44
CA ASP A 6 -0.26 -50.38 -47.34
C ASP A 6 -1.08 -51.07 -46.25
N THR A 7 -0.51 -51.18 -45.04
CA THR A 7 -1.13 -51.87 -43.89
C THR A 7 -1.63 -50.94 -42.80
N PHE A 8 -1.34 -49.64 -42.91
CA PHE A 8 -1.68 -48.65 -41.90
C PHE A 8 -3.21 -48.46 -41.78
N ASP A 9 -3.71 -48.56 -40.55
CA ASP A 9 -5.10 -48.27 -40.21
C ASP A 9 -5.15 -47.20 -39.10
N PRO A 10 -5.57 -45.96 -39.42
CA PRO A 10 -5.60 -44.87 -38.45
C PRO A 10 -6.57 -45.13 -37.28
N ALA A 11 -7.57 -46.00 -37.45
CA ALA A 11 -8.52 -46.34 -36.38
C ALA A 11 -7.90 -47.22 -35.28
N LYS A 12 -6.81 -47.93 -35.58
CA LYS A 12 -6.10 -48.80 -34.61
C LYS A 12 -5.10 -48.06 -33.73
N ASN A 13 -4.85 -46.78 -34.00
CA ASN A 13 -4.01 -45.88 -33.19
C ASN A 13 -2.56 -46.39 -32.94
N TYR A 14 -1.95 -47.06 -33.90
CA TYR A 14 -0.52 -47.40 -33.84
C TYR A 14 0.36 -46.16 -33.98
N LYS A 15 1.43 -46.07 -33.17
CA LYS A 15 2.30 -44.88 -33.05
C LYS A 15 3.74 -45.08 -33.54
N ARG A 16 4.17 -46.32 -33.75
CA ARG A 16 5.48 -46.68 -34.33
C ARG A 16 5.50 -48.14 -34.77
N VAL A 17 6.32 -48.42 -35.79
CA VAL A 17 6.72 -49.78 -36.16
C VAL A 17 8.04 -50.09 -35.44
N ARG A 18 8.17 -51.29 -34.86
CA ARG A 18 9.40 -51.74 -34.17
C ARG A 18 10.05 -52.85 -34.98
N TYR A 19 11.23 -52.56 -35.52
CA TYR A 19 12.02 -53.53 -36.26
C TYR A 19 12.68 -54.55 -35.32
N HIS A 20 12.68 -55.81 -35.73
CA HIS A 20 13.31 -56.92 -35.03
C HIS A 20 14.64 -57.27 -35.71
N GLN A 21 15.72 -57.39 -34.94
CA GLN A 21 17.09 -57.55 -35.48
C GLN A 21 17.30 -58.90 -36.21
N ASP A 22 16.45 -59.89 -35.95
CA ASP A 22 16.50 -61.24 -36.48
C ASP A 22 15.63 -61.47 -37.72
N ARG A 23 15.01 -60.41 -38.28
CA ARG A 23 14.09 -60.52 -39.42
C ARG A 23 14.39 -59.50 -40.51
N ASP A 24 14.07 -59.90 -41.74
CA ASP A 24 14.14 -59.01 -42.90
C ASP A 24 13.03 -57.96 -42.83
N LEU A 25 13.40 -56.73 -43.17
CA LEU A 25 12.49 -55.58 -43.23
C LEU A 25 11.60 -55.68 -44.47
N LEU A 26 10.28 -55.59 -44.28
CA LEU A 26 9.32 -55.59 -45.38
C LEU A 26 9.03 -54.17 -45.86
N ASP A 27 8.70 -54.04 -47.14
CA ASP A 27 8.27 -52.78 -47.77
C ASP A 27 7.00 -52.20 -47.11
N SER A 28 6.04 -53.06 -46.76
CA SER A 28 4.82 -52.66 -46.05
C SER A 28 5.10 -52.02 -44.68
N GLU A 29 6.16 -52.44 -43.99
CA GLU A 29 6.53 -51.89 -42.67
C GLU A 29 7.10 -50.47 -42.78
N LEU A 30 7.86 -50.20 -43.85
CA LEU A 30 8.38 -48.86 -44.14
C LEU A 30 7.28 -47.91 -44.59
N ASN A 31 6.35 -48.38 -45.43
CA ASN A 31 5.18 -47.59 -45.83
C ASN A 31 4.30 -47.25 -44.62
N GLU A 32 4.01 -48.24 -43.76
CA GLU A 32 3.25 -48.02 -42.52
C GLU A 32 3.96 -47.04 -41.57
N GLN A 33 5.29 -47.08 -41.48
CA GLN A 33 6.04 -46.08 -40.71
C GLN A 33 5.84 -44.66 -41.26
N GLN A 34 5.89 -44.49 -42.59
CA GLN A 34 5.71 -43.19 -43.24
C GLN A 34 4.30 -42.63 -43.00
N ASP A 35 3.28 -43.48 -43.10
CA ASP A 35 1.89 -43.09 -42.88
C ASP A 35 1.59 -42.72 -41.43
N ILE A 36 2.16 -43.44 -40.46
CA ILE A 36 2.06 -43.09 -39.03
C ILE A 36 2.62 -41.68 -38.78
N ILE A 37 3.80 -41.37 -39.34
CA ILE A 37 4.43 -40.06 -39.18
C ILE A 37 3.56 -38.96 -39.81
N ASN A 38 3.05 -39.20 -41.02
CA ASN A 38 2.20 -38.24 -41.72
C ASN A 38 0.87 -38.01 -41.00
N ASN A 39 0.25 -39.04 -40.43
CA ASN A 39 -0.97 -38.93 -39.64
C ASN A 39 -0.77 -38.09 -38.36
N GLU A 40 0.34 -38.29 -37.64
CA GLU A 40 0.62 -37.48 -36.45
C GLU A 40 0.93 -36.01 -36.78
N ARG A 41 1.64 -35.75 -37.90
CA ARG A 41 1.83 -34.39 -38.41
C ARG A 41 0.50 -33.74 -38.78
N ARG A 42 -0.38 -34.47 -39.46
CA ARG A 42 -1.73 -34.01 -39.81
C ARG A 42 -2.54 -33.64 -38.57
N LYS A 43 -2.56 -34.48 -37.52
CA LYS A 43 -3.28 -34.17 -36.27
C LYS A 43 -2.82 -32.86 -35.62
N LEU A 44 -1.51 -32.59 -35.61
CA LEU A 44 -0.98 -31.32 -35.09
C LEU A 44 -1.40 -30.13 -35.96
N ALA A 45 -1.35 -30.30 -37.28
CA ALA A 45 -1.73 -29.24 -38.21
C ALA A 45 -3.24 -28.96 -38.21
N ASP A 46 -4.08 -29.99 -38.03
CA ASP A 46 -5.55 -29.86 -37.94
C ASP A 46 -6.00 -29.14 -36.66
N ILE A 47 -5.20 -29.15 -35.60
CA ILE A 47 -5.46 -28.32 -34.40
C ILE A 47 -5.22 -26.84 -34.71
N LEU A 48 -4.29 -26.52 -35.60
CA LEU A 48 -3.83 -25.17 -35.88
C LEU A 48 -4.54 -24.52 -37.07
N PHE A 49 -4.91 -25.28 -38.11
CA PHE A 49 -5.51 -24.76 -39.32
C PHE A 49 -6.77 -25.53 -39.73
N LYS A 50 -7.78 -24.80 -40.20
CA LYS A 50 -8.98 -25.39 -40.78
C LYS A 50 -8.75 -25.73 -42.25
N GLU A 51 -9.24 -26.89 -42.70
CA GLU A 51 -9.16 -27.31 -44.11
C GLU A 51 -9.73 -26.22 -45.03
N GLY A 52 -8.96 -25.82 -46.05
CA GLY A 52 -9.32 -24.72 -46.96
C GLY A 52 -8.91 -23.33 -46.47
N ALA A 53 -8.23 -23.22 -45.33
CA ALA A 53 -7.70 -21.96 -44.85
C ALA A 53 -6.62 -21.42 -45.79
N ILE A 54 -6.84 -20.21 -46.31
CA ILE A 54 -5.86 -19.48 -47.10
C ILE A 54 -4.83 -18.89 -46.15
N VAL A 55 -3.58 -19.37 -46.20
CA VAL A 55 -2.50 -18.86 -45.33
C VAL A 55 -1.90 -17.59 -45.91
N SER A 56 -1.64 -17.55 -47.22
CA SER A 56 -1.12 -16.38 -47.93
C SER A 56 -1.46 -16.42 -49.43
N GLY A 57 -1.46 -15.27 -50.11
CA GLY A 57 -1.78 -15.18 -51.54
C GLY A 57 -3.28 -15.24 -51.86
N PHE A 58 -3.64 -15.78 -53.03
CA PHE A 58 -5.02 -15.85 -53.55
C PHE A 58 -5.72 -14.49 -53.73
N GLY A 59 -4.97 -13.46 -54.14
CA GLY A 59 -5.59 -12.18 -54.53
C GLY A 59 -6.57 -12.39 -55.69
N VAL A 60 -7.80 -11.89 -55.56
CA VAL A 60 -8.85 -12.05 -56.58
C VAL A 60 -9.16 -10.71 -57.22
N THR A 61 -9.11 -10.66 -58.55
CA THR A 61 -9.62 -9.53 -59.34
C THR A 61 -10.88 -9.97 -60.08
N VAL A 62 -11.95 -9.19 -59.94
CA VAL A 62 -13.26 -9.47 -60.55
C VAL A 62 -13.46 -8.58 -61.78
N ALA A 63 -13.75 -9.19 -62.93
CA ALA A 63 -14.15 -8.48 -64.14
C ALA A 63 -15.41 -9.13 -64.72
N ALA A 64 -16.57 -8.53 -64.46
CA ALA A 64 -17.89 -9.12 -64.75
C ALA A 64 -18.02 -10.54 -64.16
N ASN A 65 -18.15 -11.58 -64.99
CA ASN A 65 -18.31 -12.98 -64.56
C ASN A 65 -17.00 -13.78 -64.63
N VAL A 66 -15.87 -13.09 -64.71
CA VAL A 66 -14.53 -13.70 -64.77
C VAL A 66 -13.76 -13.31 -63.52
N LEU A 67 -13.34 -14.31 -62.75
CA LEU A 67 -12.45 -14.16 -61.60
C LEU A 67 -11.02 -14.49 -62.02
N THR A 68 -10.10 -13.55 -61.85
CA THR A 68 -8.66 -13.81 -61.97
C THR A 68 -8.09 -13.97 -60.58
N VAL A 69 -7.71 -15.21 -60.23
CA VAL A 69 -7.19 -15.58 -58.92
C VAL A 69 -5.68 -15.76 -59.03
N ALA A 70 -4.92 -15.02 -58.24
CA ALA A 70 -3.47 -15.14 -58.17
C ALA A 70 -3.03 -16.43 -57.46
N GLU A 71 -1.77 -16.80 -57.62
CA GLU A 71 -1.20 -17.94 -56.87
C GLU A 71 -1.27 -17.70 -55.35
N GLY A 72 -1.33 -18.80 -54.58
CA GLY A 72 -1.40 -18.71 -53.12
C GLY A 72 -1.13 -20.04 -52.42
N LEU A 73 -1.11 -19.97 -51.09
CA LEU A 73 -0.85 -21.09 -50.19
C LEU A 73 -2.13 -21.43 -49.41
N VAL A 74 -2.57 -22.68 -49.50
CA VAL A 74 -3.78 -23.18 -48.84
C VAL A 74 -3.45 -24.40 -47.98
N TYR A 75 -4.13 -24.53 -46.84
CA TYR A 75 -4.09 -25.74 -46.05
C TYR A 75 -5.06 -26.79 -46.62
N ILE A 76 -4.53 -27.91 -47.12
CA ILE A 76 -5.32 -29.00 -47.71
C ILE A 76 -4.66 -30.37 -47.42
N ASP A 77 -5.47 -31.32 -46.97
CA ASP A 77 -5.10 -32.70 -46.63
C ASP A 77 -3.94 -32.86 -45.63
N GLY A 78 -3.87 -31.96 -44.63
CA GLY A 78 -2.84 -32.01 -43.60
C GLY A 78 -1.53 -31.29 -43.94
N CYS A 79 -1.46 -30.62 -45.10
CA CYS A 79 -0.27 -29.94 -45.60
C CYS A 79 -0.58 -28.53 -46.10
N LEU A 80 0.44 -27.66 -46.10
CA LEU A 80 0.38 -26.32 -46.69
C LEU A 80 0.92 -26.39 -48.12
N GLU A 81 0.02 -26.28 -49.09
CA GLU A 81 0.36 -26.46 -50.51
C GLU A 81 0.19 -25.17 -51.31
N ARG A 82 1.07 -25.00 -52.29
CA ARG A 82 1.01 -23.87 -53.22
C ARG A 82 0.09 -24.21 -54.40
N VAL A 83 -0.88 -23.36 -54.65
CA VAL A 83 -1.80 -23.48 -55.78
C VAL A 83 -1.47 -22.43 -56.83
N PRO A 84 -1.24 -22.82 -58.10
CA PRO A 84 -1.08 -21.88 -59.19
C PRO A 84 -2.32 -21.00 -59.40
N GLY A 85 -2.12 -19.75 -59.82
CA GLY A 85 -3.22 -18.86 -60.18
C GLY A 85 -3.98 -19.34 -61.43
N ALA A 86 -5.23 -18.92 -61.55
CA ALA A 86 -6.09 -19.28 -62.68
C ALA A 86 -7.11 -18.18 -63.00
N VAL A 87 -7.57 -18.17 -64.25
CA VAL A 87 -8.71 -17.35 -64.70
C VAL A 87 -9.93 -18.27 -64.77
N LEU A 88 -10.96 -17.94 -64.00
CA LEU A 88 -12.18 -18.73 -63.83
C LEU A 88 -13.37 -17.97 -64.41
N THR A 89 -14.05 -18.58 -65.37
CA THR A 89 -15.24 -18.01 -66.01
C THR A 89 -16.50 -18.66 -65.47
N TYR A 90 -17.47 -17.86 -65.03
CA TYR A 90 -18.76 -18.32 -64.53
C TYR A 90 -19.88 -17.96 -65.50
N ASP A 91 -20.99 -18.70 -65.43
CA ASP A 91 -22.14 -18.52 -66.34
C ASP A 91 -22.66 -17.08 -66.27
N PRO A 92 -22.69 -16.34 -67.40
CA PRO A 92 -23.19 -14.98 -67.42
C PRO A 92 -24.70 -14.84 -67.23
N ALA A 93 -25.47 -15.92 -67.41
CA ALA A 93 -26.93 -15.91 -67.22
C ALA A 93 -27.36 -15.93 -65.74
N LYS A 94 -26.45 -16.28 -64.82
CA LYS A 94 -26.71 -16.31 -63.37
C LYS A 94 -26.37 -14.96 -62.74
N THR A 95 -27.37 -14.22 -62.26
CA THR A 95 -27.16 -12.86 -61.69
C THR A 95 -27.46 -12.77 -60.18
N SER A 96 -27.79 -13.88 -59.53
CA SER A 96 -28.06 -13.95 -58.09
C SER A 96 -27.54 -15.25 -57.46
N GLY A 97 -27.32 -15.21 -56.14
CA GLY A 97 -26.80 -16.33 -55.35
C GLY A 97 -25.26 -16.37 -55.26
N ALA A 98 -24.73 -17.45 -54.68
CA ALA A 98 -23.30 -17.62 -54.48
C ALA A 98 -22.71 -18.66 -55.45
N ASP A 99 -21.56 -18.32 -56.02
CA ASP A 99 -20.64 -19.27 -56.65
C ASP A 99 -19.37 -19.41 -55.80
N TYR A 100 -18.57 -20.43 -56.08
CA TYR A 100 -17.38 -20.71 -55.29
C TYR A 100 -16.17 -20.95 -56.19
N VAL A 101 -15.00 -20.61 -55.66
CA VAL A 101 -13.70 -21.02 -56.21
C VAL A 101 -13.26 -22.24 -55.41
N TYR A 102 -12.97 -23.33 -56.10
CA TYR A 102 -12.52 -24.57 -55.49
C TYR A 102 -11.05 -24.80 -55.80
N VAL A 103 -10.30 -25.27 -54.80
CA VAL A 103 -9.01 -25.91 -55.02
C VAL A 103 -9.26 -27.41 -55.17
N GLU A 104 -8.88 -27.94 -56.32
CA GLU A 104 -8.84 -29.37 -56.59
C GLU A 104 -7.41 -29.87 -56.37
N LEU A 105 -7.26 -30.85 -55.49
CA LEU A 105 -6.06 -31.64 -55.28
C LEU A 105 -6.26 -33.03 -55.91
N LEU A 106 -5.39 -33.38 -56.85
CA LEU A 106 -5.29 -34.71 -57.43
C LEU A 106 -4.00 -35.37 -56.98
N LYS A 107 -4.10 -36.55 -56.38
CA LYS A 107 -2.95 -37.39 -56.00
C LYS A 107 -2.70 -38.40 -57.10
N TYR A 108 -1.54 -38.32 -57.71
CA TYR A 108 -1.09 -39.25 -58.72
C TYR A 108 -0.12 -40.25 -58.10
N ASN A 109 -0.24 -41.51 -58.49
CA ASN A 109 0.77 -42.51 -58.19
C ASN A 109 1.66 -42.72 -59.42
N TYR A 110 2.90 -42.25 -59.34
CA TYR A 110 3.88 -42.31 -60.42
C TYR A 110 4.72 -43.57 -60.28
N GLY A 111 4.59 -44.48 -61.25
CA GLY A 111 5.44 -45.65 -61.38
C GLY A 111 6.55 -45.43 -62.40
N TYR A 112 7.30 -46.51 -62.68
CA TYR A 112 8.40 -46.52 -63.63
C TYR A 112 8.05 -46.03 -65.06
N ASN A 113 6.78 -46.13 -65.45
CA ASN A 113 6.30 -45.66 -66.76
C ASN A 113 6.32 -44.12 -66.88
N GLN A 114 6.24 -43.40 -65.76
CA GLN A 114 6.24 -41.94 -65.71
C GLN A 114 7.56 -41.36 -65.18
N ASP A 115 8.26 -42.11 -64.33
CA ASP A 115 9.57 -41.74 -63.79
C ASP A 115 10.55 -42.90 -63.97
N ALA A 116 11.35 -42.85 -65.03
CA ALA A 116 12.27 -43.92 -65.42
C ALA A 116 13.39 -44.18 -64.40
N VAL A 117 13.57 -43.29 -63.40
CA VAL A 117 14.54 -43.47 -62.30
C VAL A 117 14.07 -44.51 -61.28
N LEU A 118 12.78 -44.88 -61.29
CA LEU A 118 12.18 -45.89 -60.42
C LEU A 118 12.35 -47.33 -60.94
N ILE A 119 13.32 -47.54 -61.82
CA ILE A 119 13.74 -48.85 -62.31
C ILE A 119 15.06 -49.19 -61.65
N ASN A 120 15.19 -50.42 -61.15
CA ASN A 120 16.48 -50.91 -60.67
C ASN A 120 17.48 -50.93 -61.83
N PRO A 121 18.58 -50.16 -61.80
CA PRO A 121 19.53 -50.15 -62.90
C PRO A 121 20.25 -51.49 -63.10
N ALA A 122 20.24 -52.39 -62.10
CA ALA A 122 20.86 -53.71 -62.18
C ALA A 122 19.90 -54.82 -62.65
N THR A 123 18.60 -54.76 -62.30
CA THR A 123 17.64 -55.84 -62.62
C THR A 123 16.57 -55.47 -63.65
N GLY A 124 16.40 -54.18 -63.97
CA GLY A 124 15.39 -53.69 -64.92
C GLY A 124 13.95 -53.73 -64.38
N GLU A 125 13.76 -54.12 -63.12
CA GLU A 125 12.45 -54.22 -62.48
C GLU A 125 12.04 -52.90 -61.82
N PRO A 126 10.73 -52.58 -61.75
CA PRO A 126 10.22 -51.43 -61.01
C PRO A 126 10.52 -51.57 -59.51
N THR A 127 11.07 -50.54 -58.87
CA THR A 127 11.52 -50.62 -57.46
C THR A 127 10.63 -49.89 -56.47
N ALA A 128 9.94 -48.84 -56.89
CA ALA A 128 9.09 -48.03 -56.03
C ALA A 128 8.06 -47.25 -56.84
N GLU A 129 7.10 -46.66 -56.15
CA GLU A 129 6.14 -45.71 -56.69
C GLU A 129 6.24 -44.40 -55.90
N ARG A 130 5.89 -43.27 -56.54
CA ARG A 130 5.91 -41.94 -55.91
C ARG A 130 4.53 -41.30 -55.94
N GLU A 131 4.07 -40.83 -54.79
CA GLU A 131 2.88 -39.99 -54.75
C GLU A 131 3.24 -38.55 -55.15
N LYS A 132 2.53 -37.99 -56.13
CA LYS A 132 2.66 -36.59 -56.57
C LYS A 132 1.33 -35.88 -56.47
N TRP A 133 1.34 -34.73 -55.79
CA TRP A 133 0.16 -33.88 -55.65
C TRP A 133 0.16 -32.81 -56.74
N VAL A 134 -1.00 -32.63 -57.38
CA VAL A 134 -1.21 -31.56 -58.36
C VAL A 134 -2.44 -30.80 -57.94
N LEU A 135 -2.27 -29.49 -57.73
CA LEU A 135 -3.33 -28.60 -57.30
C LEU A 135 -3.72 -27.65 -58.42
N SER A 136 -5.02 -27.42 -58.59
CA SER A 136 -5.55 -26.47 -59.57
C SER A 136 -6.82 -25.80 -59.08
N LEU A 137 -7.11 -24.60 -59.59
CA LEU A 137 -8.33 -23.88 -59.28
C LEU A 137 -9.45 -24.25 -60.26
N LYS A 138 -10.66 -24.44 -59.73
CA LYS A 138 -11.87 -24.79 -60.48
C LYS A 138 -13.00 -23.82 -60.14
N ASN A 139 -13.84 -23.56 -61.14
CA ASN A 139 -15.04 -22.73 -61.05
C ASN A 139 -16.29 -23.51 -60.61
N HIS A 140 -16.18 -24.81 -60.39
CA HIS A 140 -17.24 -25.68 -59.91
C HIS A 140 -16.64 -26.82 -59.06
N ASP A 141 -17.48 -27.49 -58.28
CA ASP A 141 -17.08 -28.63 -57.47
C ASP A 141 -16.88 -29.85 -58.36
N THR A 142 -15.66 -30.36 -58.39
CA THR A 142 -15.27 -31.53 -59.19
C THR A 142 -15.24 -32.83 -58.38
N SER A 143 -15.66 -32.83 -57.11
CA SER A 143 -15.56 -34.01 -56.22
C SER A 143 -16.29 -35.25 -56.73
N GLY A 144 -17.37 -35.06 -57.51
CA GLY A 144 -18.18 -36.14 -58.08
C GLY A 144 -17.77 -36.65 -59.46
N GLU A 145 -16.73 -36.09 -60.09
CA GLU A 145 -16.33 -36.55 -61.42
C GLU A 145 -15.44 -37.80 -61.36
N ALA A 146 -15.41 -38.56 -62.45
CA ALA A 146 -14.53 -39.71 -62.58
C ALA A 146 -13.05 -39.31 -62.40
N LEU A 147 -12.28 -40.14 -61.69
CA LEU A 147 -10.85 -39.91 -61.51
C LEU A 147 -10.11 -40.00 -62.86
N PRO A 148 -9.21 -39.05 -63.18
CA PRO A 148 -8.35 -39.15 -64.35
C PRO A 148 -7.44 -40.38 -64.28
N ASN A 149 -6.94 -40.85 -65.43
CA ASN A 149 -6.03 -41.99 -65.48
C ASN A 149 -4.80 -41.76 -64.57
N ASN A 150 -4.47 -42.76 -63.74
CA ASN A 150 -3.36 -42.77 -62.77
C ASN A 150 -3.50 -41.81 -61.58
N VAL A 151 -4.72 -41.33 -61.29
CA VAL A 151 -5.06 -40.61 -60.05
C VAL A 151 -5.63 -41.59 -59.03
N THR A 152 -5.07 -41.60 -57.82
CA THR A 152 -5.52 -42.46 -56.71
C THR A 152 -6.60 -41.80 -55.87
N GLN A 153 -6.55 -40.48 -55.73
CA GLN A 153 -7.50 -39.73 -54.90
C GLN A 153 -7.70 -38.30 -55.44
N ARG A 154 -8.93 -37.82 -55.34
CA ARG A 154 -9.30 -36.41 -55.54
C ARG A 154 -9.82 -35.82 -54.23
N LYS A 155 -9.38 -34.62 -53.89
CA LYS A 155 -9.92 -33.82 -52.79
C LYS A 155 -10.24 -32.42 -53.30
N VAL A 156 -11.42 -31.91 -52.98
CA VAL A 156 -11.89 -30.60 -53.45
C VAL A 156 -12.31 -29.78 -52.24
N VAL A 157 -11.82 -28.54 -52.16
CA VAL A 157 -12.10 -27.64 -51.05
C VAL A 157 -12.44 -26.25 -51.59
N ALA A 158 -13.54 -25.66 -51.13
CA ALA A 158 -13.90 -24.29 -51.47
C ALA A 158 -13.02 -23.29 -50.70
N VAL A 159 -12.40 -22.35 -51.41
CA VAL A 159 -11.48 -21.36 -50.84
C VAL A 159 -12.03 -19.94 -50.88
N HIS A 160 -12.81 -19.59 -51.91
CA HIS A 160 -13.54 -18.33 -51.98
C HIS A 160 -15.01 -18.55 -52.30
N LYS A 161 -15.85 -17.69 -51.71
CA LYS A 161 -17.25 -17.48 -52.06
C LYS A 161 -17.36 -16.19 -52.86
N PHE A 162 -17.92 -16.28 -54.06
CA PHE A 162 -18.24 -15.17 -54.94
C PHE A 162 -19.74 -14.90 -54.88
N ASP A 163 -20.12 -13.74 -54.32
CA ASP A 163 -21.50 -13.30 -54.27
C ASP A 163 -21.87 -12.61 -55.59
N ARG A 164 -22.86 -13.17 -56.31
CA ARG A 164 -23.25 -12.70 -57.65
C ARG A 164 -24.08 -11.43 -57.62
N GLU A 165 -24.68 -11.07 -56.48
CA GLU A 165 -25.50 -9.86 -56.36
C GLU A 165 -24.64 -8.65 -56.01
N THR A 166 -23.68 -8.80 -55.10
CA THR A 166 -22.82 -7.70 -54.65
C THR A 166 -21.51 -7.60 -55.42
N GLY A 167 -21.08 -8.70 -56.07
CA GLY A 167 -19.77 -8.80 -56.72
C GLY A 167 -18.62 -9.07 -55.75
N ASP A 168 -18.92 -9.26 -54.46
CA ASP A 168 -17.90 -9.49 -53.43
C ASP A 168 -17.33 -10.91 -53.49
N VAL A 169 -16.00 -10.99 -53.32
CA VAL A 169 -15.31 -12.27 -53.17
C VAL A 169 -14.75 -12.35 -51.75
N THR A 170 -15.26 -13.30 -50.99
CA THR A 170 -14.83 -13.52 -49.60
C THR A 170 -14.18 -14.89 -49.45
N ALA A 171 -13.24 -15.06 -48.53
CA ALA A 171 -12.70 -16.38 -48.22
C ALA A 171 -13.79 -17.26 -47.59
N THR A 172 -13.89 -18.52 -48.01
CA THR A 172 -14.86 -19.47 -47.47
C THR A 172 -14.56 -19.81 -46.01
N VAL A 173 -13.27 -19.88 -45.67
CA VAL A 173 -12.78 -20.04 -44.30
C VAL A 173 -12.32 -18.68 -43.76
N ARG A 174 -13.17 -18.04 -42.95
CA ARG A 174 -12.85 -16.75 -42.30
C ARG A 174 -11.94 -16.93 -41.10
N GLU A 175 -12.24 -17.92 -40.27
CA GLU A 175 -11.41 -18.33 -39.13
C GLU A 175 -10.44 -19.41 -39.60
N LYS A 176 -9.18 -18.99 -39.82
CA LYS A 176 -8.13 -19.86 -40.35
C LYS A 176 -7.69 -20.92 -39.35
N SER A 177 -7.83 -20.65 -38.06
CA SER A 177 -7.39 -21.50 -36.95
C SER A 177 -8.57 -22.19 -36.27
N ASN A 178 -8.35 -23.42 -35.79
CA ASN A 178 -9.31 -24.16 -34.96
C ASN A 178 -9.11 -23.90 -33.45
N LEU A 179 -8.12 -23.09 -33.05
CA LEU A 179 -7.92 -22.67 -31.66
C LEU A 179 -8.80 -21.48 -31.31
N TYR A 180 -9.65 -21.63 -30.30
CA TYR A 180 -10.41 -20.52 -29.73
C TYR A 180 -9.57 -19.72 -28.73
N LEU A 181 -9.80 -18.41 -28.66
CA LEU A 181 -9.07 -17.51 -27.75
C LEU A 181 -9.28 -17.90 -26.27
N GLN A 182 -10.44 -18.47 -25.94
CA GLN A 182 -10.75 -18.95 -24.59
C GLN A 182 -9.87 -20.15 -24.15
N ASP A 183 -9.43 -20.98 -25.09
CA ASP A 183 -8.60 -22.16 -24.81
C ASP A 183 -7.13 -21.78 -24.58
N LEU A 184 -6.78 -20.51 -24.87
CA LEU A 184 -5.46 -19.91 -24.66
C LEU A 184 -5.39 -19.05 -23.38
N LEU A 185 -6.50 -18.91 -22.64
CA LEU A 185 -6.54 -18.24 -21.35
C LEU A 185 -5.66 -18.98 -20.34
N GLY A 186 -4.66 -18.29 -19.78
CA GLY A 186 -3.72 -18.84 -18.80
C GLY A 186 -2.45 -19.49 -19.37
N THR A 187 -2.34 -19.65 -20.69
CA THR A 187 -1.10 -20.14 -21.35
C THR A 187 -0.27 -19.03 -21.98
N LEU A 188 -0.90 -17.91 -22.34
CA LEU A 188 -0.23 -16.71 -22.84
C LEU A 188 -0.24 -15.61 -21.76
N PRO A 189 0.90 -14.94 -21.47
CA PRO A 189 0.94 -13.82 -20.56
C PRO A 189 0.05 -12.68 -21.09
N GLY A 190 -0.85 -12.17 -20.25
CA GLY A 190 -1.90 -11.20 -20.61
C GLY A 190 -1.40 -9.85 -21.17
N SER A 191 -0.09 -9.61 -21.21
CA SER A 191 0.52 -8.43 -21.83
C SER A 191 0.49 -8.43 -23.36
N ARG A 192 0.16 -9.56 -24.01
CA ARG A 192 0.13 -9.67 -25.49
C ARG A 192 -1.26 -9.84 -26.11
N ILE A 193 -2.33 -9.81 -25.33
CA ILE A 193 -3.71 -9.78 -25.84
C ILE A 193 -4.19 -8.32 -25.86
N THR A 194 -3.58 -7.51 -26.71
CA THR A 194 -4.09 -6.17 -27.04
C THR A 194 -4.93 -6.27 -28.31
N VAL A 195 -6.24 -6.14 -28.15
CA VAL A 195 -7.23 -6.06 -29.23
C VAL A 195 -7.02 -4.76 -29.99
N ALA A 196 -6.30 -4.80 -31.11
CA ALA A 196 -5.97 -3.64 -31.93
C ALA A 196 -6.88 -3.45 -33.16
N SER A 197 -8.05 -4.08 -33.22
CA SER A 197 -9.00 -3.86 -34.33
C SER A 197 -10.44 -3.76 -33.83
N ILE A 198 -10.79 -2.60 -33.29
CA ILE A 198 -12.17 -2.11 -33.24
C ILE A 198 -12.20 -0.90 -34.16
N THR A 199 -12.75 -1.06 -35.36
CA THR A 199 -13.01 0.06 -36.28
C THR A 199 -14.16 0.91 -35.74
N GLU A 200 -14.19 2.20 -36.10
CA GLU A 200 -15.09 3.22 -35.55
C GLU A 200 -16.58 2.81 -35.51
N ASP A 201 -17.05 1.95 -36.41
CA ASP A 201 -18.45 1.48 -36.41
C ASP A 201 -18.81 0.52 -35.26
N GLN A 202 -17.83 -0.09 -34.57
CA GLN A 202 -18.08 -0.93 -33.39
C GLN A 202 -18.02 -0.18 -32.05
N LEU A 203 -17.68 1.12 -32.06
CA LEU A 203 -17.81 1.97 -30.87
C LEU A 203 -19.28 2.13 -30.43
N ALA A 204 -20.24 1.96 -31.33
CA ALA A 204 -21.66 1.95 -30.99
C ALA A 204 -22.11 0.68 -30.24
N PHE A 205 -21.44 -0.46 -30.45
CA PHE A 205 -21.73 -1.72 -29.73
C PHE A 205 -20.88 -1.86 -28.45
N ALA A 206 -19.63 -1.40 -28.48
CA ALA A 206 -18.75 -1.34 -27.32
C ALA A 206 -19.15 -0.28 -26.27
N ALA A 207 -19.94 0.72 -26.66
CA ALA A 207 -20.48 1.71 -25.73
C ALA A 207 -21.46 1.14 -24.69
N ALA A 208 -22.02 -0.06 -24.90
CA ALA A 208 -22.96 -0.68 -23.95
C ALA A 208 -22.35 -1.86 -23.16
N GLU A 209 -21.56 -2.74 -23.79
CA GLU A 209 -21.03 -3.94 -23.10
C GLU A 209 -19.51 -3.90 -22.84
N GLY A 210 -18.71 -3.32 -23.75
CA GLY A 210 -17.25 -3.23 -23.59
C GLY A 210 -16.80 -2.29 -22.47
N LEU A 211 -17.51 -1.16 -22.31
CA LEU A 211 -17.28 -0.23 -21.20
C LEU A 211 -17.60 -0.86 -19.84
N ASN A 212 -18.68 -1.65 -19.75
CA ASN A 212 -19.02 -2.35 -18.51
C ASN A 212 -17.94 -3.38 -18.13
N SER A 213 -17.41 -4.13 -19.11
CA SER A 213 -16.31 -5.06 -18.87
C SER A 213 -15.01 -4.35 -18.42
N LEU A 214 -14.65 -3.22 -19.05
CA LEU A 214 -13.48 -2.45 -18.63
C LEU A 214 -13.66 -1.83 -17.23
N LEU A 215 -14.82 -1.24 -16.96
CA LEU A 215 -15.15 -0.69 -15.65
C LEU A 215 -15.15 -1.76 -14.57
N GLN A 216 -15.63 -2.96 -14.89
CA GLN A 216 -15.61 -4.11 -13.99
C GLN A 216 -14.19 -4.59 -13.71
N ASN A 217 -13.32 -4.73 -14.72
CA ASN A 217 -11.91 -5.08 -14.51
C ASN A 217 -11.14 -4.04 -13.70
N LEU A 218 -11.41 -2.74 -13.93
CA LEU A 218 -10.80 -1.67 -13.14
C LEU A 218 -11.31 -1.66 -11.69
N ALA A 219 -12.59 -1.96 -11.50
CA ALA A 219 -13.20 -2.09 -10.19
C ALA A 219 -12.61 -3.29 -9.43
N GLU A 220 -12.51 -4.47 -10.06
CA GLU A 220 -11.88 -5.67 -9.49
C GLU A 220 -10.44 -5.39 -9.07
N ARG A 221 -9.60 -4.82 -9.95
CA ARG A 221 -8.22 -4.46 -9.58
C ARG A 221 -8.13 -3.48 -8.42
N THR A 222 -9.02 -2.49 -8.38
CA THR A 222 -9.06 -1.50 -7.30
C THR A 222 -9.46 -2.15 -5.98
N TYR A 223 -10.44 -3.06 -6.02
CA TYR A 223 -10.90 -3.82 -4.86
C TYR A 223 -9.86 -4.83 -4.36
N ASP A 224 -9.19 -5.56 -5.25
CA ASP A 224 -8.11 -6.48 -4.88
C ASP A 224 -6.93 -5.75 -4.22
N GLN A 225 -6.66 -4.52 -4.65
CA GLN A 225 -5.56 -3.73 -4.10
C GLN A 225 -5.87 -3.10 -2.74
N ALA A 226 -7.10 -2.61 -2.53
CA ALA A 226 -7.41 -1.72 -1.41
C ALA A 226 -8.77 -1.96 -0.72
N GLY A 227 -9.54 -2.96 -1.16
CA GLY A 227 -10.90 -3.21 -0.68
C GLY A 227 -11.87 -2.07 -1.01
N SER A 228 -12.91 -1.90 -0.19
CA SER A 228 -13.80 -0.73 -0.26
C SER A 228 -13.33 0.33 0.74
N TYR A 229 -13.21 1.57 0.30
CA TYR A 229 -12.61 2.63 1.11
C TYR A 229 -13.18 4.02 0.80
N LEU A 230 -13.06 4.90 1.79
CA LEU A 230 -13.36 6.32 1.72
C LEU A 230 -12.19 7.08 1.08
N VAL A 231 -12.47 8.01 0.16
CA VAL A 231 -11.46 8.94 -0.37
C VAL A 231 -11.49 10.26 0.40
N LYS A 232 -12.68 10.87 0.49
CA LYS A 232 -12.89 12.18 1.13
C LYS A 232 -14.38 12.43 1.39
N GLY A 233 -14.72 12.98 2.54
CA GLY A 233 -16.10 13.36 2.91
C GLY A 233 -16.94 12.14 3.31
N LEU A 234 -18.26 12.21 3.12
CA LEU A 234 -19.25 11.23 3.62
C LEU A 234 -19.25 11.02 5.14
N ASP A 235 -18.71 11.98 5.91
CA ASP A 235 -18.88 12.01 7.35
C ASP A 235 -20.33 12.31 7.70
N SER A 236 -20.86 11.60 8.68
CA SER A 236 -22.24 11.75 9.15
C SER A 236 -22.28 12.46 10.50
N PHE A 237 -23.28 13.32 10.68
CA PHE A 237 -23.54 14.04 11.92
C PHE A 237 -25.05 14.17 12.17
N ILE A 238 -25.43 14.48 13.41
CA ILE A 238 -26.82 14.67 13.82
C ILE A 238 -27.29 16.07 13.38
N GLY A 239 -28.44 16.13 12.73
CA GLY A 239 -29.17 17.34 12.38
C GLY A 239 -30.34 17.61 13.33
N ASP A 240 -31.43 18.15 12.80
CA ASP A 240 -32.63 18.46 13.57
C ASP A 240 -33.42 17.19 13.97
N ASN A 241 -34.32 17.32 14.93
CA ASN A 241 -35.23 16.26 15.35
C ASN A 241 -36.68 16.76 15.43
N ASP A 242 -37.63 15.88 15.16
CA ASP A 242 -39.08 16.16 15.19
C ASP A 242 -39.78 15.57 16.44
N GLY A 243 -39.00 15.04 17.39
CA GLY A 243 -39.47 14.34 18.59
C GLY A 243 -39.75 12.83 18.41
N GLN A 244 -39.75 12.32 17.17
CA GLN A 244 -39.89 10.89 16.85
C GLN A 244 -38.73 10.36 16.00
N ASN A 245 -38.23 11.19 15.08
CA ASN A 245 -37.13 10.94 14.18
C ASN A 245 -36.06 12.00 14.39
N VAL A 246 -34.82 11.58 14.15
CA VAL A 246 -33.64 12.41 14.19
C VAL A 246 -32.99 12.33 12.81
N GLU A 247 -32.64 13.48 12.26
CA GLU A 247 -31.94 13.57 11.00
C GLU A 247 -30.47 13.18 11.18
N VAL A 248 -30.01 12.21 10.41
CA VAL A 248 -28.58 11.92 10.26
C VAL A 248 -28.14 12.38 8.88
N ILE A 249 -27.36 13.44 8.84
CA ILE A 249 -26.92 14.10 7.61
C ILE A 249 -25.53 13.55 7.26
N THR A 250 -25.42 12.90 6.10
CA THR A 250 -24.14 12.47 5.52
C THR A 250 -23.67 13.50 4.51
N ASN A 251 -22.49 14.09 4.74
CA ASN A 251 -21.92 15.12 3.88
C ASN A 251 -21.63 14.64 2.44
N ALA A 252 -21.51 15.58 1.51
CA ALA A 252 -21.00 15.31 0.17
C ALA A 252 -19.59 14.68 0.23
N GLY A 253 -19.28 13.78 -0.70
CA GLY A 253 -18.02 13.06 -0.67
C GLY A 253 -17.88 11.96 -1.71
N ARG A 254 -16.77 11.24 -1.62
CA ARG A 254 -16.36 10.18 -2.56
C ARG A 254 -15.87 8.95 -1.83
N ALA A 255 -16.33 7.78 -2.28
CA ALA A 255 -15.85 6.47 -1.86
C ALA A 255 -15.73 5.51 -3.05
N TYR A 256 -14.98 4.43 -2.85
CA TYR A 256 -14.92 3.28 -3.77
C TYR A 256 -15.49 2.06 -3.06
N ILE A 257 -16.47 1.40 -3.68
CA ILE A 257 -17.22 0.27 -3.11
C ILE A 257 -17.19 -0.85 -4.14
N GLN A 258 -16.58 -1.98 -3.79
CA GLN A 258 -16.20 -3.04 -4.75
C GLN A 258 -15.43 -2.48 -5.97
N GLY A 259 -14.63 -1.44 -5.75
CA GLY A 259 -13.91 -0.74 -6.81
C GLY A 259 -14.74 0.20 -7.71
N PHE A 260 -16.06 0.25 -7.55
CA PHE A 260 -16.90 1.24 -8.21
C PHE A 260 -16.94 2.56 -7.44
N ARG A 261 -16.85 3.67 -8.16
CA ARG A 261 -16.86 5.02 -7.57
C ARG A 261 -18.27 5.45 -7.20
N LEU A 262 -18.52 5.70 -5.92
CA LEU A 262 -19.67 6.44 -5.42
C LEU A 262 -19.26 7.90 -5.18
N GLN A 263 -19.95 8.83 -5.83
CA GLN A 263 -19.77 10.28 -5.67
C GLN A 263 -21.12 10.90 -5.29
N LYS A 264 -21.14 11.66 -4.19
CA LYS A 264 -22.29 12.48 -3.79
C LYS A 264 -21.85 13.93 -3.77
N ASP A 265 -22.48 14.75 -4.61
CA ASP A 265 -22.15 16.17 -4.73
C ASP A 265 -22.93 17.04 -3.72
N LEU A 266 -24.00 16.49 -3.14
CA LEU A 266 -24.81 17.13 -2.11
C LEU A 266 -24.94 16.20 -0.88
N PRO A 267 -25.10 16.78 0.33
CA PRO A 267 -25.41 16.00 1.53
C PRO A 267 -26.69 15.19 1.37
N THR A 268 -26.74 14.02 2.00
CA THR A 268 -27.93 13.15 2.03
C THR A 268 -28.42 13.02 3.46
N THR A 269 -29.69 13.35 3.70
CA THR A 269 -30.32 13.21 5.01
C THR A 269 -31.01 11.85 5.12
N THR A 270 -30.73 11.11 6.20
CA THR A 270 -31.39 9.86 6.54
C THR A 270 -32.15 10.04 7.85
N LEU A 271 -33.47 9.80 7.83
CA LEU A 271 -34.29 9.87 9.04
C LEU A 271 -34.14 8.60 9.87
N VAL A 272 -33.70 8.75 11.11
CA VAL A 272 -33.56 7.67 12.07
C VAL A 272 -34.61 7.84 13.18
N PRO A 273 -35.61 6.96 13.29
CA PRO A 273 -36.56 6.99 14.39
C PRO A 273 -35.85 6.71 15.72
N LYS A 274 -36.40 7.19 16.83
CA LYS A 274 -36.00 6.73 18.16
C LYS A 274 -36.34 5.26 18.39
N SER A 275 -35.65 4.60 19.32
CA SER A 275 -35.93 3.20 19.65
C SER A 275 -37.12 3.11 20.61
N THR A 276 -38.24 2.55 20.16
CA THR A 276 -39.45 2.36 20.98
C THR A 276 -39.75 0.90 21.29
N ALA A 277 -38.81 0.01 20.95
CA ALA A 277 -38.92 -1.42 21.23
C ALA A 277 -38.90 -1.66 22.75
N VAL A 278 -39.64 -2.66 23.18
CA VAL A 278 -39.86 -2.96 24.60
C VAL A 278 -39.44 -4.38 24.93
N LYS A 279 -39.03 -4.57 26.18
CA LYS A 279 -38.79 -5.88 26.77
C LYS A 279 -39.45 -5.93 28.14
N SER A 280 -40.04 -7.08 28.44
CA SER A 280 -40.74 -7.31 29.71
C SER A 280 -39.80 -7.94 30.74
N VAL A 281 -39.91 -7.47 31.98
CA VAL A 281 -39.37 -8.13 33.16
C VAL A 281 -40.54 -8.67 33.96
N ARG A 282 -40.41 -9.92 34.43
CA ARG A 282 -41.41 -10.58 35.28
C ARG A 282 -40.79 -10.85 36.64
N GLY A 283 -41.49 -10.45 37.70
CA GLY A 283 -41.20 -10.79 39.09
C GLY A 283 -39.99 -10.10 39.70
N GLU A 284 -39.67 -8.85 39.33
CA GLU A 284 -38.61 -8.10 40.03
C GLU A 284 -39.01 -7.87 41.48
N GLN A 285 -38.19 -8.34 42.42
CA GLN A 285 -38.46 -8.25 43.85
C GLN A 285 -37.89 -6.95 44.44
N LYS A 286 -38.71 -6.22 45.18
CA LYS A 286 -38.28 -5.09 46.03
C LYS A 286 -38.81 -5.29 47.45
N THR A 287 -37.93 -5.25 48.44
CA THR A 287 -38.37 -5.30 49.84
C THR A 287 -38.89 -3.93 50.26
N TYR A 288 -40.13 -3.88 50.73
CA TYR A 288 -40.75 -2.64 51.19
C TYR A 288 -40.16 -2.22 52.55
N VAL A 289 -39.66 -0.99 52.62
CA VAL A 289 -39.09 -0.37 53.81
C VAL A 289 -39.96 0.81 54.23
N VAL A 290 -40.36 0.83 55.50
CA VAL A 290 -41.16 1.91 56.09
C VAL A 290 -40.45 3.25 55.89
N GLY A 291 -41.19 4.26 55.43
CA GLY A 291 -40.67 5.59 55.14
C GLY A 291 -39.97 5.74 53.78
N THR A 292 -39.79 4.64 53.03
CA THR A 292 -39.28 4.67 51.65
C THR A 292 -40.43 4.46 50.68
N ARG A 293 -40.74 5.50 49.90
CA ARG A 293 -41.89 5.51 48.97
C ARG A 293 -41.51 5.18 47.53
N ARG A 294 -40.24 5.37 47.17
CA ARG A 294 -39.72 5.33 45.80
C ARG A 294 -38.79 4.15 45.63
N TYR A 295 -39.14 3.23 44.73
CA TYR A 295 -38.34 2.04 44.44
C TYR A 295 -37.89 2.10 42.99
N ALA A 296 -36.58 2.27 42.78
CA ALA A 296 -36.00 2.26 41.44
C ALA A 296 -36.01 0.84 40.86
N LEU A 297 -36.44 0.73 39.60
CA LEU A 297 -36.39 -0.51 38.85
C LEU A 297 -34.97 -0.77 38.33
N ASN A 298 -34.60 -2.03 38.19
CA ASN A 298 -33.25 -2.40 37.75
C ASN A 298 -33.02 -2.10 36.26
N ASN A 299 -34.07 -2.18 35.43
CA ASN A 299 -33.99 -1.86 34.01
C ASN A 299 -34.75 -0.57 33.71
N THR A 300 -34.09 0.33 32.98
CA THR A 300 -34.58 1.66 32.64
C THR A 300 -34.29 1.93 31.16
N PRO A 301 -35.03 2.81 30.48
CA PRO A 301 -36.20 3.58 30.92
C PRO A 301 -37.49 2.75 30.96
N LEU A 302 -38.28 2.92 32.02
CA LEU A 302 -39.61 2.33 32.16
C LEU A 302 -40.55 2.84 31.06
N LYS A 303 -41.28 1.93 30.39
CA LYS A 303 -42.44 2.27 29.58
C LYS A 303 -43.69 2.33 30.44
N GLU A 304 -43.99 1.20 31.09
CA GLU A 304 -45.13 1.07 31.99
C GLU A 304 -44.95 -0.15 32.90
N THR A 305 -45.45 -0.04 34.13
CA THR A 305 -45.72 -1.23 34.95
C THR A 305 -46.98 -1.95 34.46
N THR A 306 -46.92 -3.28 34.42
CA THR A 306 -48.02 -4.13 33.98
C THR A 306 -48.73 -4.79 35.15
N GLN A 307 -47.99 -5.23 36.18
CA GLN A 307 -48.54 -5.83 37.39
C GLN A 307 -47.61 -5.55 38.57
N VAL A 308 -48.19 -5.20 39.72
CA VAL A 308 -47.48 -5.09 40.98
C VAL A 308 -48.24 -5.91 42.00
N GLU A 309 -47.57 -6.87 42.61
CA GLU A 309 -48.13 -7.68 43.69
C GLU A 309 -47.38 -7.40 44.97
N ALA A 310 -48.12 -7.18 46.05
CA ALA A 310 -47.54 -6.96 47.35
C ALA A 310 -48.34 -7.68 48.42
N ILE A 311 -47.70 -7.95 49.55
CA ILE A 311 -48.37 -8.45 50.74
C ILE A 311 -48.94 -7.24 51.46
N VAL A 312 -50.26 -7.19 51.62
CA VAL A 312 -50.99 -6.10 52.27
C VAL A 312 -51.69 -6.64 53.51
N GLU A 313 -51.76 -5.84 54.56
CA GLU A 313 -52.52 -6.14 55.77
C GLU A 313 -53.96 -5.62 55.64
N ILE A 314 -54.93 -6.45 56.02
CA ILE A 314 -56.34 -6.06 56.11
C ILE A 314 -56.91 -6.47 57.45
N VAL A 315 -57.82 -5.63 57.97
CA VAL A 315 -58.68 -5.93 59.11
C VAL A 315 -60.10 -6.05 58.59
N SER A 316 -60.74 -7.20 58.80
CA SER A 316 -62.13 -7.40 58.39
C SER A 316 -62.90 -8.22 59.42
N ASN A 317 -64.22 -8.02 59.42
CA ASN A 317 -65.12 -8.83 60.23
C ASN A 317 -65.55 -10.07 59.44
N ILE A 318 -65.26 -11.24 59.98
CA ILE A 318 -65.62 -12.55 59.44
C ILE A 318 -66.79 -13.10 60.25
N THR A 319 -67.73 -13.77 59.59
CA THR A 319 -68.86 -14.41 60.25
C THR A 319 -68.55 -15.87 60.53
N ARG A 320 -68.73 -16.31 61.78
CA ARG A 320 -68.49 -17.71 62.18
C ARG A 320 -69.44 -18.67 61.45
N GLY A 321 -68.88 -19.69 60.82
CA GLY A 321 -69.58 -20.75 60.10
C GLY A 321 -70.57 -21.54 60.96
N SER A 322 -71.46 -22.26 60.29
CA SER A 322 -72.60 -22.96 60.92
C SER A 322 -72.26 -24.25 61.66
N VAL A 323 -70.98 -24.65 61.69
CA VAL A 323 -70.46 -25.88 62.30
C VAL A 323 -69.34 -25.53 63.26
N GLY A 324 -69.44 -25.95 64.53
CA GLY A 324 -68.38 -25.77 65.53
C GLY A 324 -67.13 -26.59 65.18
N GLY A 325 -65.95 -26.00 65.38
CA GLY A 325 -64.69 -26.57 64.88
C GLY A 325 -64.56 -26.65 63.35
N GLY A 326 -65.35 -25.86 62.60
CA GLY A 326 -65.25 -25.76 61.13
C GLY A 326 -64.39 -24.59 60.65
N GLU A 327 -64.04 -24.61 59.36
CA GLU A 327 -63.21 -23.59 58.68
C GLU A 327 -64.02 -22.38 58.19
N ASP A 328 -63.49 -21.17 58.39
CA ASP A 328 -64.07 -19.91 57.89
C ASP A 328 -63.17 -19.25 56.85
N LEU A 329 -63.71 -18.97 55.65
CA LEU A 329 -62.96 -18.41 54.53
C LEU A 329 -62.63 -16.93 54.73
N LEU A 330 -61.37 -16.58 54.55
CA LEU A 330 -60.91 -15.19 54.49
C LEU A 330 -60.99 -14.67 53.04
N VAL A 331 -61.58 -13.48 52.90
CA VAL A 331 -61.66 -12.74 51.63
C VAL A 331 -61.16 -11.32 51.92
N PRO A 332 -60.08 -10.86 51.25
CA PRO A 332 -59.44 -11.43 50.05
C PRO A 332 -58.42 -12.57 50.28
N ASN A 333 -58.13 -13.34 49.22
CA ASN A 333 -57.15 -14.46 49.17
C ASN A 333 -56.24 -14.33 47.92
N PRO A 334 -55.03 -14.94 47.88
CA PRO A 334 -54.47 -15.91 48.83
C PRO A 334 -53.94 -15.27 50.13
N VAL A 335 -54.26 -15.87 51.27
CA VAL A 335 -53.79 -15.47 52.61
C VAL A 335 -52.34 -15.90 52.78
N VAL A 336 -51.51 -15.00 53.27
CA VAL A 336 -50.10 -15.27 53.58
C VAL A 336 -49.95 -15.67 55.04
N ASP A 337 -50.40 -14.81 55.96
CA ASP A 337 -50.27 -15.02 57.41
C ASP A 337 -51.41 -14.35 58.17
N ILE A 338 -51.98 -15.03 59.18
CA ILE A 338 -53.01 -14.47 60.05
C ILE A 338 -52.33 -13.89 61.29
N ILE A 339 -52.37 -12.56 61.43
CA ILE A 339 -51.65 -11.86 62.50
C ILE A 339 -52.44 -11.91 63.81
N GLU A 340 -53.77 -11.75 63.74
CA GLU A 340 -54.62 -11.69 64.92
C GLU A 340 -56.07 -12.09 64.61
N VAL A 341 -56.66 -12.90 65.49
CA VAL A 341 -58.10 -13.21 65.49
C VAL A 341 -58.67 -12.75 66.83
N SER A 342 -59.66 -11.85 66.82
CA SER A 342 -60.21 -11.28 68.03
C SER A 342 -61.72 -11.04 67.97
N GLN A 343 -62.40 -11.08 69.12
CA GLN A 343 -63.80 -10.70 69.25
C GLN A 343 -63.95 -9.79 70.49
N GLY A 344 -64.16 -8.50 70.25
CA GLY A 344 -64.15 -7.49 71.31
C GLY A 344 -62.75 -7.36 71.93
N ALA A 345 -62.62 -7.57 73.25
CA ALA A 345 -61.33 -7.54 73.94
C ALA A 345 -60.62 -8.91 74.00
N THR A 346 -61.25 -9.97 73.48
CA THR A 346 -60.70 -11.34 73.54
C THR A 346 -59.87 -11.62 72.29
N VAL A 347 -58.62 -12.03 72.46
CA VAL A 347 -57.70 -12.44 71.37
C VAL A 347 -57.47 -13.94 71.44
N PHE A 348 -57.83 -14.65 70.37
CA PHE A 348 -57.74 -16.11 70.28
C PHE A 348 -56.32 -16.55 69.90
N GLN A 349 -55.83 -17.62 70.52
CA GLN A 349 -54.44 -18.07 70.39
C GLN A 349 -54.26 -19.13 69.30
N GLU A 350 -53.30 -18.92 68.40
CA GLU A 350 -52.94 -19.89 67.36
C GLU A 350 -52.37 -21.19 67.97
N GLY A 351 -52.76 -22.35 67.43
CA GLY A 351 -52.40 -23.69 67.90
C GLY A 351 -53.20 -24.19 69.11
N ALA A 352 -53.98 -23.33 69.77
CA ALA A 352 -54.87 -23.69 70.88
C ALA A 352 -56.35 -23.49 70.54
N ASP A 353 -56.70 -22.30 70.03
CA ASP A 353 -58.07 -21.92 69.66
C ASP A 353 -58.31 -22.11 68.16
N TRP A 354 -57.34 -21.72 67.33
CA TRP A 354 -57.43 -21.80 65.87
C TRP A 354 -56.06 -22.11 65.24
N GLN A 355 -56.04 -22.52 63.99
CA GLN A 355 -54.82 -22.64 63.15
C GLN A 355 -55.11 -22.09 61.75
N GLN A 356 -54.09 -21.62 61.03
CA GLN A 356 -54.25 -21.25 59.63
C GLN A 356 -54.32 -22.50 58.74
N SER A 357 -55.40 -22.63 57.98
CA SER A 357 -55.58 -23.69 56.96
C SER A 357 -55.73 -23.03 55.59
N GLY A 358 -54.60 -22.79 54.91
CA GLY A 358 -54.59 -22.08 53.62
C GLY A 358 -55.22 -20.69 53.71
N ASN A 359 -56.39 -20.52 53.07
CA ASN A 359 -57.17 -19.27 53.06
C ASN A 359 -58.23 -19.19 54.18
N TYR A 360 -58.18 -20.11 55.14
CA TYR A 360 -59.21 -20.28 56.16
C TYR A 360 -58.63 -20.12 57.56
N VAL A 361 -59.47 -19.62 58.47
CA VAL A 361 -59.28 -19.80 59.92
C VAL A 361 -59.92 -21.15 60.26
N ASP A 362 -59.10 -22.14 60.62
CA ASP A 362 -59.55 -23.45 61.07
C ASP A 362 -59.64 -23.47 62.61
N TRP A 363 -60.81 -23.77 63.14
CA TRP A 363 -61.05 -23.75 64.58
C TRP A 363 -60.88 -25.16 65.16
N LEU A 364 -59.98 -25.33 66.14
CA LEU A 364 -59.49 -26.65 66.56
C LEU A 364 -60.47 -27.47 67.42
N GLY A 365 -61.68 -26.94 67.69
CA GLY A 365 -62.76 -27.60 68.44
C GLY A 365 -62.50 -27.84 69.93
N SER A 366 -61.24 -27.78 70.39
CA SER A 366 -60.82 -27.94 71.79
C SER A 366 -60.52 -26.61 72.51
N GLY A 367 -60.40 -25.50 71.78
CA GLY A 367 -60.15 -24.16 72.32
C GLY A 367 -61.40 -23.27 72.31
N ASN A 368 -61.23 -22.00 72.66
CA ASN A 368 -62.31 -21.02 72.65
C ASN A 368 -62.61 -20.57 71.22
N GLU A 369 -63.85 -20.71 70.76
CA GLU A 369 -64.30 -20.19 69.46
C GLU A 369 -65.42 -19.14 69.63
N PRO A 370 -65.52 -18.15 68.72
CA PRO A 370 -66.68 -17.26 68.64
C PRO A 370 -67.97 -18.06 68.48
N ALA A 371 -69.07 -17.56 69.06
CA ALA A 371 -70.37 -18.22 68.92
C ALA A 371 -70.81 -18.28 67.44
N ILE A 372 -71.38 -19.42 67.05
CA ILE A 372 -71.88 -19.67 65.68
C ILE A 372 -72.82 -18.53 65.23
N GLY A 373 -72.58 -17.99 64.03
CA GLY A 373 -73.36 -16.89 63.46
C GLY A 373 -73.02 -15.49 64.00
N THR A 374 -72.07 -15.36 64.93
CA THR A 374 -71.54 -14.05 65.35
C THR A 374 -70.36 -13.62 64.46
N THR A 375 -70.08 -12.32 64.42
CA THR A 375 -68.93 -11.77 63.71
C THR A 375 -67.74 -11.61 64.66
N TYR A 376 -66.56 -11.95 64.17
CA TYR A 376 -65.28 -11.71 64.84
C TYR A 376 -64.33 -11.00 63.87
N THR A 377 -63.36 -10.28 64.41
CA THR A 377 -62.40 -9.50 63.62
C THR A 377 -61.16 -10.35 63.36
N VAL A 378 -60.74 -10.41 62.11
CA VAL A 378 -59.47 -11.03 61.71
C VAL A 378 -58.60 -9.95 61.09
N ARG A 379 -57.34 -9.93 61.51
CA ARG A 379 -56.28 -9.11 60.93
C ARG A 379 -55.27 -10.05 60.30
N TRP A 380 -55.16 -10.02 58.99
CA TRP A 380 -54.30 -10.93 58.24
C TRP A 380 -53.62 -10.23 57.08
N THR A 381 -52.55 -10.85 56.59
CA THR A 381 -51.84 -10.44 55.39
C THR A 381 -52.23 -11.34 54.22
N TYR A 382 -52.39 -10.74 53.04
CA TYR A 382 -52.74 -11.47 51.82
C TYR A 382 -51.98 -10.89 50.63
N THR A 383 -51.80 -11.69 49.58
CA THR A 383 -51.21 -11.20 48.33
C THR A 383 -52.25 -10.42 47.54
N LYS A 384 -52.01 -9.11 47.37
CA LYS A 384 -52.87 -8.21 46.61
C LYS A 384 -52.20 -7.83 45.29
N GLN A 385 -52.95 -7.88 44.20
CA GLN A 385 -52.59 -7.14 42.98
C GLN A 385 -52.89 -5.66 43.20
N MET A 386 -51.84 -4.85 43.31
CA MET A 386 -51.92 -3.43 43.59
C MET A 386 -52.55 -2.67 42.41
N ILE A 387 -53.33 -1.64 42.71
CA ILE A 387 -54.07 -0.87 41.71
C ILE A 387 -53.27 0.38 41.30
N LYS A 388 -52.85 0.44 40.04
CA LYS A 388 -52.14 1.60 39.48
C LYS A 388 -52.99 2.87 39.53
N GLY A 389 -52.41 3.97 40.01
CA GLY A 389 -53.06 5.26 40.24
C GLY A 389 -53.81 5.37 41.57
N ALA A 390 -54.05 4.26 42.28
CA ALA A 390 -54.66 4.22 43.61
C ALA A 390 -53.60 3.87 44.68
N ASP A 391 -53.00 2.69 44.57
CA ASP A 391 -52.01 2.15 45.51
C ASP A 391 -50.57 2.54 45.14
N TYR A 392 -50.28 2.71 43.83
CA TYR A 392 -48.95 3.09 43.34
C TYR A 392 -49.01 3.84 42.00
N VAL A 393 -47.93 4.53 41.60
CA VAL A 393 -47.75 5.11 40.25
C VAL A 393 -46.37 4.82 39.68
N ASP A 394 -46.27 4.92 38.36
CA ASP A 394 -45.00 4.98 37.62
C ASP A 394 -44.49 6.42 37.70
N GLY A 395 -43.27 6.62 38.21
CA GLY A 395 -42.71 7.96 38.39
C GLY A 395 -43.33 8.73 39.56
N GLY A 396 -43.91 9.91 39.29
CA GLY A 396 -44.42 10.85 40.29
C GLY A 396 -45.93 10.97 40.35
N TRP A 397 -46.42 11.67 41.37
CA TRP A 397 -47.85 11.87 41.64
C TRP A 397 -48.43 13.17 41.08
N PHE A 398 -47.61 14.02 40.46
CA PHE A 398 -48.10 15.23 39.79
C PHE A 398 -49.19 14.92 38.76
N GLY A 399 -50.24 15.73 38.73
CA GLY A 399 -51.40 15.55 37.86
C GLY A 399 -52.39 14.45 38.29
N ARG A 400 -52.16 13.78 39.43
CA ARG A 400 -53.10 12.80 40.00
C ARG A 400 -54.07 13.47 40.98
N SER A 401 -55.27 12.91 41.09
CA SER A 401 -56.28 13.40 42.06
C SER A 401 -55.73 13.37 43.48
N GLY A 402 -55.90 14.47 44.22
CA GLY A 402 -55.38 14.63 45.59
C GLY A 402 -53.92 15.09 45.68
N HIS A 403 -53.25 15.32 44.55
CA HIS A 403 -51.85 15.76 44.47
C HIS A 403 -51.73 17.05 43.63
N PRO A 404 -50.57 17.73 43.64
CA PRO A 404 -50.36 18.94 42.83
C PRO A 404 -50.64 18.70 41.33
N ALA A 405 -51.28 19.65 40.66
CA ALA A 405 -51.61 19.56 39.24
C ALA A 405 -50.36 19.52 38.35
N ALA A 406 -50.50 19.08 37.10
CA ALA A 406 -49.43 19.21 36.13
C ALA A 406 -49.35 20.66 35.65
N ASP A 407 -48.31 21.39 36.04
CA ASP A 407 -48.13 22.83 35.80
C ASP A 407 -46.64 23.21 35.96
N GLU A 408 -46.30 24.49 35.74
CA GLU A 408 -44.99 25.03 36.07
C GLU A 408 -44.86 25.23 37.59
N TYR A 409 -43.78 24.67 38.17
CA TYR A 409 -43.47 24.85 39.60
C TYR A 409 -42.17 25.61 39.79
N PHE A 410 -42.18 26.53 40.76
CA PHE A 410 -41.04 27.34 41.16
C PHE A 410 -40.51 26.85 42.50
N TYR A 411 -39.19 26.72 42.61
CA TYR A 411 -38.51 26.25 43.81
C TYR A 411 -37.47 27.24 44.30
N LEU A 412 -37.39 27.37 45.63
CA LEU A 412 -36.34 28.10 46.32
C LEU A 412 -35.79 27.23 47.45
N VAL A 413 -34.46 27.14 47.54
CA VAL A 413 -33.78 26.49 48.66
C VAL A 413 -33.03 27.53 49.47
N THR A 414 -33.15 27.48 50.79
CA THR A 414 -32.46 28.38 51.73
C THR A 414 -31.57 27.58 52.66
N ALA A 415 -30.45 28.18 53.12
CA ALA A 415 -29.55 27.58 54.09
C ALA A 415 -29.89 28.05 55.52
N GLN A 416 -29.78 27.15 56.49
CA GLN A 416 -30.03 27.42 57.90
C GLN A 416 -28.74 27.38 58.72
N SER A 417 -28.60 28.27 59.70
CA SER A 417 -27.58 28.20 60.75
C SER A 417 -28.26 28.14 62.12
N ALA A 418 -27.47 27.97 63.19
CA ALA A 418 -27.98 28.05 64.56
C ALA A 418 -28.64 29.40 64.90
N ALA A 419 -28.36 30.46 64.11
CA ALA A 419 -28.86 31.81 64.33
C ALA A 419 -30.11 32.16 63.48
N GLY A 420 -30.37 31.45 62.38
CA GLY A 420 -31.46 31.79 61.46
C GLY A 420 -31.35 31.16 60.08
N GLU A 421 -31.93 31.79 59.07
CA GLU A 421 -32.04 31.27 57.69
C GLU A 421 -31.71 32.35 56.65
N THR A 422 -31.20 31.95 55.48
CA THR A 422 -30.95 32.86 54.36
C THR A 422 -32.26 33.44 53.81
N PRO A 423 -32.25 34.67 53.24
CA PRO A 423 -33.47 35.35 52.81
C PRO A 423 -34.02 34.77 51.51
N TYR A 424 -35.26 35.15 51.21
CA TYR A 424 -35.83 35.08 49.87
C TYR A 424 -34.99 35.92 48.89
N ASP A 425 -34.55 35.29 47.81
CA ASP A 425 -33.87 35.96 46.69
C ASP A 425 -34.52 35.49 45.38
N PRO A 426 -35.25 36.36 44.65
CA PRO A 426 -35.91 35.98 43.40
C PRO A 426 -34.91 35.57 42.31
N ALA A 427 -33.65 36.02 42.38
CA ALA A 427 -32.61 35.62 41.43
C ALA A 427 -32.08 34.20 41.67
N LYS A 428 -32.48 33.56 42.77
CA LYS A 428 -32.08 32.18 43.15
C LYS A 428 -33.23 31.17 42.99
N VAL A 429 -34.38 31.60 42.48
CA VAL A 429 -35.51 30.72 42.17
C VAL A 429 -35.23 29.95 40.87
N VAL A 430 -35.57 28.67 40.87
CA VAL A 430 -35.53 27.82 39.67
C VAL A 430 -36.94 27.31 39.35
N SER A 431 -37.29 27.18 38.06
CA SER A 431 -38.59 26.65 37.64
C SER A 431 -38.46 25.48 36.68
N ARG A 432 -39.51 24.65 36.62
CA ARG A 432 -39.64 23.55 35.68
C ARG A 432 -41.12 23.25 35.40
N ASP A 433 -41.47 23.14 34.12
CA ASP A 433 -42.74 22.55 33.69
C ASP A 433 -42.78 21.08 34.12
N THR A 434 -43.79 20.71 34.92
CA THR A 434 -43.91 19.37 35.49
C THR A 434 -45.16 18.66 34.96
N PRO A 435 -45.05 17.94 33.83
CA PRO A 435 -46.10 17.07 33.31
C PRO A 435 -46.61 16.03 34.30
N ALA A 436 -47.81 15.50 34.03
CA ALA A 436 -48.41 14.46 34.86
C ALA A 436 -47.53 13.21 34.90
N GLY A 437 -47.29 12.65 36.09
CA GLY A 437 -46.44 11.48 36.28
C GLY A 437 -44.95 11.76 36.40
N GLU A 438 -44.51 13.02 36.31
CA GLU A 438 -43.09 13.37 36.44
C GLU A 438 -42.67 13.68 37.89
N ILE A 439 -41.36 13.84 38.08
CA ILE A 439 -40.71 14.12 39.36
C ILE A 439 -39.69 15.25 39.14
N ASN A 440 -39.54 16.15 40.11
CA ASN A 440 -38.53 17.20 40.08
C ASN A 440 -37.39 16.88 41.05
N ARG A 441 -36.14 16.88 40.57
CA ARG A 441 -34.95 16.70 41.41
C ARG A 441 -34.22 18.03 41.54
N LEU A 442 -34.07 18.47 42.78
CA LEU A 442 -33.32 19.66 43.16
C LEU A 442 -31.95 19.27 43.69
N SER A 443 -30.90 20.00 43.29
CA SER A 443 -29.55 19.82 43.83
C SER A 443 -28.81 21.14 44.00
N TRP A 444 -27.94 21.21 45.01
CA TRP A 444 -27.12 22.38 45.34
C TRP A 444 -25.78 21.96 45.98
N LEU A 445 -24.81 22.87 46.01
CA LEU A 445 -23.53 22.62 46.67
C LEU A 445 -23.63 22.81 48.19
N PRO A 446 -22.91 22.02 49.01
CA PRO A 446 -22.85 22.24 50.46
C PRO A 446 -22.42 23.67 50.81
N VAL A 447 -23.17 24.31 51.71
CA VAL A 447 -22.84 25.64 52.25
C VAL A 447 -22.09 25.45 53.57
N SER A 448 -20.87 26.00 53.64
CA SER A 448 -20.05 25.93 54.85
C SER A 448 -20.75 26.63 56.03
N GLY A 449 -20.83 25.96 57.18
CA GLY A 449 -21.52 26.47 58.38
C GLY A 449 -23.04 26.28 58.38
N ALA A 450 -23.63 25.66 57.34
CA ALA A 450 -25.04 25.31 57.34
C ALA A 450 -25.34 24.13 58.29
N THR A 451 -26.44 24.25 59.03
CA THR A 451 -26.99 23.23 59.93
C THR A 451 -28.15 22.45 59.29
N GLY A 452 -28.68 22.96 58.18
CA GLY A 452 -29.77 22.36 57.39
C GLY A 452 -30.15 23.24 56.21
N TYR A 453 -31.09 22.76 55.39
CA TYR A 453 -31.67 23.53 54.29
C TYR A 453 -33.19 23.42 54.32
N ARG A 454 -33.88 24.49 53.89
CA ARG A 454 -35.32 24.47 53.66
C ARG A 454 -35.64 24.58 52.19
N ILE A 455 -36.58 23.77 51.73
CA ILE A 455 -37.06 23.76 50.36
C ILE A 455 -38.45 24.38 50.37
N TYR A 456 -38.66 25.36 49.50
CA TYR A 456 -39.93 26.02 49.26
C TYR A 456 -40.40 25.74 47.84
N ARG A 457 -41.72 25.60 47.67
CA ARG A 457 -42.39 25.43 46.38
C ARG A 457 -43.45 26.51 46.21
N GLY A 458 -43.57 27.05 45.00
CA GLY A 458 -44.62 27.97 44.58
C GLY A 458 -45.14 27.62 43.19
N THR A 459 -46.32 28.11 42.85
CA THR A 459 -46.90 28.01 41.49
C THR A 459 -46.70 29.29 40.68
N GLN A 460 -46.10 30.32 41.30
CA GLN A 460 -45.77 31.62 40.71
C GLN A 460 -44.49 32.15 41.36
N ASN A 461 -43.83 33.10 40.70
CA ASN A 461 -42.66 33.81 41.20
C ASN A 461 -42.85 35.33 41.09
N ALA A 462 -43.89 35.88 41.72
CA ALA A 462 -44.18 37.31 41.75
C ALA A 462 -43.78 37.96 43.09
N ALA A 463 -43.90 37.22 44.20
CA ALA A 463 -43.59 37.69 45.53
C ALA A 463 -43.11 36.56 46.45
N ARG A 464 -42.42 36.93 47.53
CA ARG A 464 -42.05 36.04 48.66
C ARG A 464 -43.23 35.22 49.19
N ALA A 465 -44.45 35.76 49.12
CA ALA A 465 -45.67 35.13 49.61
C ALA A 465 -46.08 33.88 48.80
N ASP A 466 -45.64 33.78 47.56
CA ASP A 466 -45.99 32.71 46.62
C ASP A 466 -45.30 31.38 46.97
N PHE A 467 -44.22 31.45 47.75
CA PHE A 467 -43.43 30.31 48.16
C PHE A 467 -43.86 29.81 49.53
N GLN A 468 -44.25 28.54 49.60
CA GLN A 468 -44.60 27.85 50.83
C GLN A 468 -43.57 26.75 51.13
N ARG A 469 -43.24 26.59 52.41
CA ARG A 469 -42.28 25.57 52.85
C ARG A 469 -42.80 24.17 52.58
N LEU A 470 -41.98 23.39 51.88
CA LEU A 470 -42.25 22.01 51.48
C LEU A 470 -41.50 21.01 52.38
N LYS A 471 -40.20 21.23 52.61
CA LYS A 471 -39.38 20.29 53.39
C LYS A 471 -38.20 20.96 54.09
N ASP A 472 -37.83 20.43 55.25
CA ASP A 472 -36.58 20.73 55.95
C ASP A 472 -35.64 19.52 55.84
N VAL A 473 -34.37 19.72 55.47
CA VAL A 473 -33.35 18.67 55.33
C VAL A 473 -32.09 19.01 56.13
N ALA A 474 -31.38 17.98 56.60
CA ALA A 474 -30.17 18.14 57.40
C ALA A 474 -28.98 18.69 56.59
N ALA A 475 -27.96 19.26 57.27
CA ALA A 475 -26.78 19.88 56.65
C ALA A 475 -26.03 19.01 55.62
N GLY A 476 -26.04 17.69 55.80
CA GLY A 476 -25.38 16.75 54.90
C GLY A 476 -26.17 16.42 53.63
N VAL A 477 -27.39 16.90 53.48
CA VAL A 477 -28.26 16.65 52.33
C VAL A 477 -28.12 17.79 51.33
N THR A 478 -27.69 17.44 50.10
CA THR A 478 -27.45 18.38 49.00
C THR A 478 -28.41 18.22 47.83
N SER A 479 -29.40 17.34 47.97
CA SER A 479 -30.44 17.15 46.96
C SER A 479 -31.77 16.79 47.59
N TYR A 480 -32.86 17.25 46.98
CA TYR A 480 -34.22 16.89 47.35
C TYR A 480 -34.99 16.47 46.10
N THR A 481 -35.96 15.58 46.25
CA THR A 481 -36.80 15.11 45.15
C THR A 481 -38.24 15.37 45.50
N ASP A 482 -38.89 16.21 44.72
CA ASP A 482 -40.32 16.45 44.80
C ASP A 482 -41.02 15.54 43.81
N ASP A 483 -41.75 14.55 44.33
CA ASP A 483 -42.57 13.61 43.58
C ASP A 483 -44.07 13.93 43.68
N GLY A 484 -44.43 15.09 44.26
CA GLY A 484 -45.82 15.53 44.41
C GLY A 484 -46.52 14.97 45.64
N VAL A 485 -45.81 14.24 46.51
CA VAL A 485 -46.38 13.63 47.72
C VAL A 485 -46.29 14.56 48.93
N ASP A 486 -45.14 15.20 49.12
CA ASP A 486 -44.93 16.06 50.29
C ASP A 486 -45.88 17.27 50.21
N GLU A 487 -46.61 17.49 51.30
CA GLU A 487 -47.55 18.59 51.43
C GLU A 487 -46.83 19.87 51.90
N VAL A 488 -47.36 21.02 51.50
CA VAL A 488 -46.86 22.31 51.98
C VAL A 488 -47.28 22.51 53.43
N VAL A 489 -46.31 22.73 54.32
CA VAL A 489 -46.54 22.86 55.78
C VAL A 489 -46.81 24.32 56.19
N GLY A 490 -46.79 25.24 55.23
CA GLY A 490 -46.95 26.68 55.45
C GLY A 490 -45.67 27.35 55.97
N GLY A 491 -45.53 28.63 55.64
CA GLY A 491 -44.42 29.48 56.02
C GLY A 491 -43.63 29.96 54.81
N ASN A 492 -43.49 31.28 54.69
CA ASN A 492 -42.73 31.92 53.63
C ASN A 492 -41.24 32.03 53.99
N PRO A 493 -40.32 31.95 53.01
CA PRO A 493 -38.89 32.12 53.25
C PRO A 493 -38.60 33.47 53.93
N PRO A 494 -37.56 33.64 54.77
CA PRO A 494 -37.32 34.91 55.48
C PRO A 494 -37.17 36.13 54.56
N ALA A 495 -37.59 37.33 55.00
CA ALA A 495 -37.41 38.56 54.21
C ALA A 495 -35.99 39.14 54.31
N SER A 496 -35.24 38.80 55.36
CA SER A 496 -33.88 39.26 55.61
C SER A 496 -32.99 38.10 56.06
N ASN A 497 -31.68 38.22 55.85
CA ASN A 497 -30.74 37.16 56.21
C ASN A 497 -30.49 37.14 57.72
N THR A 498 -31.00 36.12 58.40
CA THR A 498 -30.76 35.92 59.84
C THR A 498 -29.70 34.84 60.10
N SER A 499 -29.28 34.11 59.08
CA SER A 499 -28.28 33.03 59.20
C SER A 499 -26.83 33.50 59.14
N GLY A 500 -26.57 34.64 58.47
CA GLY A 500 -25.21 35.09 58.11
C GLY A 500 -24.55 34.27 56.99
N LEU A 501 -25.24 33.29 56.40
CA LEU A 501 -24.76 32.43 55.32
C LEU A 501 -25.17 32.95 53.94
N THR A 502 -24.60 32.40 52.88
CA THR A 502 -25.04 32.65 51.50
C THR A 502 -25.35 31.31 50.83
N MET A 503 -26.52 31.22 50.21
CA MET A 503 -26.96 29.99 49.55
C MET A 503 -26.20 29.78 48.24
N SER A 504 -25.80 28.53 47.98
CA SER A 504 -25.20 28.12 46.71
C SER A 504 -26.25 28.08 45.59
N PRO A 505 -25.85 28.14 44.30
CA PRO A 505 -26.79 27.97 43.20
C PRO A 505 -27.52 26.62 43.28
N VAL A 506 -28.84 26.67 43.08
CA VAL A 506 -29.72 25.49 43.01
C VAL A 506 -29.94 25.15 41.54
N GLN A 507 -30.04 23.87 41.21
CA GLN A 507 -30.48 23.37 39.91
C GLN A 507 -31.74 22.52 40.10
N VAL A 508 -32.64 22.56 39.11
CA VAL A 508 -33.82 21.69 39.03
C VAL A 508 -33.77 20.91 37.71
N GLU A 509 -33.89 19.60 37.81
CA GLU A 509 -33.81 18.67 36.69
C GLU A 509 -34.94 17.64 36.79
N PRO A 510 -35.30 16.96 35.69
CA PRO A 510 -36.20 15.80 35.74
C PRO A 510 -35.66 14.73 36.70
N GLY A 511 -36.52 14.22 37.58
CA GLY A 511 -36.21 13.10 38.47
C GLY A 511 -36.24 11.75 37.75
N ASN A 512 -35.81 10.69 38.43
CA ASN A 512 -35.86 9.33 37.87
C ASN A 512 -37.32 8.87 37.72
N LEU A 513 -37.78 8.70 36.47
CA LEU A 513 -39.13 8.23 36.15
C LEU A 513 -39.25 6.70 36.14
N SER A 514 -38.12 5.98 36.14
CA SER A 514 -38.10 4.50 36.13
C SER A 514 -38.18 3.95 37.55
N ILE A 515 -39.23 4.36 38.26
CA ILE A 515 -39.48 3.98 39.64
C ILE A 515 -40.95 3.58 39.80
N ILE A 516 -41.20 2.80 40.85
CA ILE A 516 -42.53 2.63 41.43
C ILE A 516 -42.62 3.49 42.68
N ASN A 517 -43.69 4.27 42.76
CA ASN A 517 -43.95 5.17 43.87
C ASN A 517 -45.25 4.78 44.59
N PHE A 518 -45.12 4.32 45.84
CA PHE A 518 -46.24 3.99 46.75
C PHE A 518 -46.69 5.17 47.61
N GLY A 519 -46.12 6.36 47.38
CA GLY A 519 -46.13 7.48 48.32
C GLY A 519 -47.46 8.20 48.51
N ARG A 520 -48.50 7.56 49.03
CA ARG A 520 -49.70 8.26 49.51
C ARG A 520 -49.93 7.96 50.97
N ALA A 521 -49.92 8.99 51.82
CA ALA A 521 -50.32 8.82 53.20
C ALA A 521 -51.85 8.67 53.29
N ASN A 522 -52.32 7.58 53.88
CA ASN A 522 -53.74 7.33 54.22
C ASN A 522 -54.70 7.21 53.02
N ILE A 523 -54.20 6.95 51.81
CA ILE A 523 -55.03 6.79 50.58
C ILE A 523 -54.44 5.65 49.74
N GLY A 524 -55.19 4.56 49.58
CA GLY A 524 -54.71 3.32 48.96
C GLY A 524 -54.08 2.37 49.97
N ASP A 525 -53.82 1.13 49.54
CA ASP A 525 -53.19 0.13 50.41
C ASP A 525 -51.66 0.19 50.29
N GLU A 526 -50.95 0.08 51.41
CA GLU A 526 -49.48 0.02 51.45
C GLU A 526 -48.99 -1.42 51.70
N PRO A 527 -47.85 -1.83 51.12
CA PRO A 527 -47.24 -3.12 51.44
C PRO A 527 -46.83 -3.22 52.92
N VAL A 528 -46.88 -4.44 53.46
CA VAL A 528 -46.41 -4.72 54.83
C VAL A 528 -44.91 -4.47 54.95
N ALA A 529 -44.49 -3.83 56.04
CA ALA A 529 -43.08 -3.57 56.35
C ALA A 529 -42.23 -4.85 56.28
N GLY A 530 -41.14 -4.82 55.49
CA GLY A 530 -40.23 -5.96 55.33
C GLY A 530 -40.73 -7.06 54.38
N SER A 531 -41.94 -6.93 53.83
CA SER A 531 -42.44 -7.84 52.80
C SER A 531 -41.82 -7.53 51.43
N ASN A 532 -41.78 -8.52 50.54
CA ASN A 532 -41.34 -8.33 49.16
C ASN A 532 -42.53 -7.97 48.26
N CYS A 533 -42.34 -6.98 47.41
CA CYS A 533 -43.21 -6.64 46.30
C CYS A 533 -42.65 -7.26 45.02
N SER A 534 -43.49 -7.98 44.29
CA SER A 534 -43.20 -8.53 42.98
C SER A 534 -43.69 -7.58 41.90
N ILE A 535 -42.81 -7.20 40.97
CA ILE A 535 -43.10 -6.17 39.98
C ILE A 535 -42.85 -6.72 38.57
N ASP A 536 -43.87 -6.61 37.73
CA ASP A 536 -43.80 -6.86 36.30
C ASP A 536 -43.91 -5.55 35.53
N TYR A 537 -42.99 -5.30 34.62
CA TYR A 537 -42.95 -4.05 33.85
C TYR A 537 -42.33 -4.24 32.48
N ASP A 538 -42.70 -3.35 31.57
CA ASP A 538 -42.07 -3.21 30.27
C ASP A 538 -41.12 -2.01 30.30
N TYR A 539 -39.89 -2.20 29.85
CA TYR A 539 -38.91 -1.13 29.69
C TYR A 539 -38.49 -1.02 28.23
N TYR A 540 -38.07 0.18 27.82
CA TYR A 540 -37.57 0.42 26.48
C TYR A 540 -36.15 -0.14 26.35
N VAL A 541 -35.86 -0.73 25.19
CA VAL A 541 -34.51 -1.20 24.82
C VAL A 541 -33.92 -0.34 23.69
N GLY A 542 -32.61 -0.18 23.74
CA GLY A 542 -31.85 0.57 22.73
C GLY A 542 -31.56 -0.27 21.50
N ARG A 543 -31.14 0.38 20.41
CA ARG A 543 -30.63 -0.29 19.21
C ARG A 543 -29.42 0.43 18.65
N ARG A 544 -28.67 -0.25 17.78
CA ARG A 544 -27.57 0.34 17.01
C ARG A 544 -27.83 0.16 15.54
N ASP A 545 -27.91 1.26 14.82
CA ASP A 545 -28.10 1.25 13.37
C ASP A 545 -26.77 1.53 12.67
N ILE A 546 -26.65 1.12 11.41
CA ILE A 546 -25.51 1.48 10.56
C ILE A 546 -26.00 2.22 9.33
N ILE A 547 -25.33 3.32 9.01
CA ILE A 547 -25.44 3.95 7.69
C ILE A 547 -24.33 3.39 6.82
N TYR A 548 -24.71 2.77 5.71
CA TYR A 548 -23.79 2.15 4.77
C TYR A 548 -24.04 2.64 3.36
N ALA A 549 -22.98 2.66 2.56
CA ALA A 549 -23.00 3.02 1.17
C ALA A 549 -22.96 1.77 0.29
N THR A 550 -23.89 1.71 -0.67
CA THR A 550 -23.85 0.79 -1.82
C THR A 550 -23.17 1.49 -2.99
N THR A 551 -22.93 0.79 -4.11
CA THR A 551 -22.37 1.38 -5.33
C THR A 551 -23.19 2.55 -5.91
N ARG A 552 -24.45 2.73 -5.49
CA ARG A 552 -25.36 3.76 -6.04
C ARG A 552 -25.94 4.73 -4.99
N GLU A 553 -26.17 4.25 -3.77
CA GLU A 553 -26.95 4.98 -2.77
C GLU A 553 -26.48 4.70 -1.34
N ILE A 554 -26.82 5.62 -0.43
CA ILE A 554 -26.59 5.50 1.01
C ILE A 554 -27.88 4.97 1.63
N LYS A 555 -27.77 3.94 2.46
CA LYS A 555 -28.89 3.29 3.12
C LYS A 555 -28.63 3.16 4.61
N ARG A 556 -29.74 3.05 5.35
CA ARG A 556 -29.75 2.66 6.76
C ARG A 556 -30.00 1.16 6.86
N LEU A 557 -29.22 0.51 7.72
CA LEU A 557 -29.49 -0.83 8.22
C LEU A 557 -29.95 -0.70 9.67
N GLU A 558 -31.19 -1.07 9.93
CA GLU A 558 -31.73 -1.08 11.29
C GLU A 558 -31.17 -2.28 12.07
N GLY A 559 -30.71 -2.02 13.30
CA GLY A 559 -30.23 -3.07 14.20
C GLY A 559 -31.30 -3.67 15.08
N ALA A 560 -30.98 -4.85 15.61
CA ALA A 560 -31.85 -5.54 16.55
C ALA A 560 -31.83 -4.83 17.92
N PRO A 561 -33.00 -4.45 18.47
CA PRO A 561 -33.07 -3.88 19.81
C PRO A 561 -32.65 -4.87 20.88
N ALA A 562 -31.80 -4.45 21.82
CA ALA A 562 -31.31 -5.27 22.93
C ALA A 562 -30.78 -4.40 24.07
N ASP A 563 -30.55 -5.00 25.24
CA ASP A 563 -29.91 -4.33 26.39
C ASP A 563 -28.46 -3.93 26.10
N TRP A 564 -27.75 -4.79 25.34
CA TRP A 564 -26.44 -4.50 24.77
C TRP A 564 -26.53 -4.64 23.26
N PRO A 565 -27.01 -3.60 22.56
CA PRO A 565 -27.21 -3.67 21.12
C PRO A 565 -25.87 -3.91 20.43
N LYS A 566 -25.83 -4.92 19.57
CA LYS A 566 -24.67 -5.22 18.74
C LYS A 566 -24.79 -4.48 17.43
N LEU A 567 -23.65 -4.09 16.86
CA LEU A 567 -23.62 -3.52 15.51
C LEU A 567 -24.10 -4.57 14.50
N PRO A 568 -25.06 -4.20 13.62
CA PRO A 568 -25.46 -5.05 12.50
C PRO A 568 -24.29 -5.40 11.59
N ILE A 569 -24.35 -6.57 10.94
CA ILE A 569 -23.36 -6.93 9.92
C ILE A 569 -23.76 -6.21 8.63
N VAL A 570 -22.83 -5.42 8.10
CA VAL A 570 -22.99 -4.69 6.85
C VAL A 570 -23.11 -5.70 5.68
N PRO A 571 -24.05 -5.54 4.74
CA PRO A 571 -24.21 -6.47 3.62
C PRO A 571 -22.94 -6.58 2.77
N GLU A 572 -22.71 -7.75 2.19
CA GLU A 572 -21.57 -7.98 1.30
C GLU A 572 -21.58 -7.01 0.12
N GLY A 573 -20.40 -6.49 -0.23
CA GLY A 573 -20.25 -5.51 -1.32
C GLY A 573 -20.66 -4.08 -0.98
N THR A 574 -20.77 -3.73 0.31
CA THR A 574 -21.10 -2.37 0.76
C THR A 574 -20.07 -1.83 1.76
N LEU A 575 -20.03 -0.51 1.94
CA LEU A 575 -19.09 0.16 2.86
C LEU A 575 -19.86 0.80 4.02
N GLY A 576 -19.59 0.40 5.25
CA GLY A 576 -20.12 1.08 6.44
C GLY A 576 -19.51 2.48 6.58
N LEU A 577 -20.34 3.51 6.74
CA LEU A 577 -19.90 4.90 6.91
C LEU A 577 -19.85 5.26 8.40
N CYS A 578 -20.94 5.05 9.11
CA CYS A 578 -21.06 5.34 10.53
C CYS A 578 -22.01 4.38 11.24
N SER A 579 -21.87 4.31 12.56
CA SER A 579 -22.87 3.74 13.45
C SER A 579 -23.67 4.84 14.13
N VAL A 580 -24.96 4.58 14.33
CA VAL A 580 -25.90 5.45 15.03
C VAL A 580 -26.41 4.70 16.25
N ASP A 581 -25.92 5.10 17.41
CA ASP A 581 -26.42 4.60 18.69
C ASP A 581 -27.78 5.25 18.97
N CYS A 582 -28.80 4.41 19.14
CA CYS A 582 -30.15 4.82 19.50
C CYS A 582 -30.45 4.39 20.92
N PRO A 583 -30.28 5.28 21.92
CA PRO A 583 -30.67 4.99 23.28
C PRO A 583 -32.18 4.69 23.37
N PRO A 584 -32.61 3.95 24.40
CA PRO A 584 -34.02 3.61 24.53
C PRO A 584 -34.90 4.86 24.70
N ASN A 585 -35.91 4.99 23.85
CA ASN A 585 -36.90 6.09 23.81
C ASN A 585 -36.30 7.51 23.94
N SER A 586 -35.10 7.75 23.41
CA SER A 586 -34.46 9.07 23.39
C SER A 586 -34.22 9.56 21.96
N VAL A 587 -34.22 10.88 21.79
CA VAL A 587 -33.79 11.58 20.56
C VAL A 587 -32.31 11.98 20.59
N ASP A 588 -31.63 11.78 21.72
CA ASP A 588 -30.20 12.06 21.88
C ASP A 588 -29.36 10.93 21.25
N LEU A 589 -29.44 10.80 19.92
CA LEU A 589 -28.64 9.84 19.17
C LEU A 589 -27.17 10.28 19.12
N THR A 590 -26.26 9.32 19.19
CA THR A 590 -24.83 9.57 18.97
C THR A 590 -24.35 8.89 17.71
N VAL A 591 -23.55 9.60 16.90
CA VAL A 591 -22.97 9.07 15.65
C VAL A 591 -21.48 8.86 15.82
N GLN A 592 -21.01 7.66 15.46
CA GLN A 592 -19.59 7.34 15.38
C GLN A 592 -19.22 6.98 13.93
N ASN A 593 -18.41 7.83 13.29
CA ASN A 593 -17.89 7.61 11.94
C ASN A 593 -16.74 6.59 11.94
N PHE A 594 -16.73 5.65 10.99
CA PHE A 594 -15.70 4.60 10.92
C PHE A 594 -14.40 5.07 10.25
N GLY A 595 -14.46 6.07 9.37
CA GLY A 595 -13.25 6.70 8.79
C GLY A 595 -12.34 5.77 7.98
N LEU A 596 -12.88 4.73 7.35
CA LEU A 596 -12.10 3.69 6.67
C LEU A 596 -11.50 4.20 5.34
N THR A 597 -10.43 4.97 5.44
CA THR A 597 -9.71 5.60 4.33
C THR A 597 -8.59 4.71 3.79
N ARG A 598 -8.24 4.91 2.52
CA ARG A 598 -7.04 4.23 1.96
C ARG A 598 -5.78 4.81 2.61
N VAL A 599 -4.81 3.94 2.87
CA VAL A 599 -3.46 4.34 3.27
C VAL A 599 -2.57 4.37 2.03
N THR A 600 -1.85 5.47 1.79
CA THR A 600 -0.85 5.54 0.72
C THR A 600 0.48 4.92 1.15
N MET A 601 1.34 4.55 0.20
CA MET A 601 2.67 4.02 0.53
C MET A 601 3.52 5.01 1.35
N ASP A 602 3.38 6.31 1.11
CA ASP A 602 4.06 7.34 1.89
C ASP A 602 3.61 7.32 3.36
N GLN A 603 2.30 7.20 3.61
CA GLN A 603 1.74 7.11 4.96
C GLN A 603 2.14 5.81 5.66
N ILE A 604 2.23 4.70 4.93
CA ILE A 604 2.77 3.43 5.47
C ILE A 604 4.23 3.63 5.89
N HIS A 605 5.02 4.35 5.10
CA HIS A 605 6.42 4.62 5.43
C HIS A 605 6.56 5.54 6.66
N GLU A 606 5.69 6.54 6.81
CA GLU A 606 5.62 7.36 8.04
C GLU A 606 5.26 6.50 9.26
N ILE A 607 4.27 5.60 9.15
CA ILE A 607 3.91 4.68 10.24
C ILE A 607 5.08 3.76 10.60
N ILE A 608 5.84 3.26 9.61
CA ILE A 608 7.03 2.43 9.87
C ILE A 608 8.06 3.22 10.68
N LYS A 609 8.31 4.48 10.32
CA LYS A 609 9.25 5.35 11.03
C LYS A 609 8.79 5.63 12.47
N ASP A 610 7.50 5.93 12.66
CA ASP A 610 6.92 6.13 13.99
C ASP A 610 7.03 4.86 14.85
N VAL A 611 6.86 3.67 14.25
CA VAL A 611 7.05 2.38 14.93
C VAL A 611 8.51 2.17 15.32
N GLU A 612 9.48 2.60 14.51
CA GLU A 612 10.90 2.56 14.88
C GLU A 612 11.21 3.48 16.07
N ASP A 613 10.67 4.70 16.09
CA ASP A 613 10.81 5.63 17.20
C ASP A 613 10.12 5.09 18.48
N LEU A 614 8.96 4.46 18.35
CA LEU A 614 8.28 3.79 19.47
C LEU A 614 9.10 2.63 20.03
N LYS A 615 9.72 1.81 19.18
CA LYS A 615 10.62 0.72 19.63
C LYS A 615 11.81 1.26 20.40
N TYR A 616 12.39 2.38 19.97
CA TYR A 616 13.47 3.03 20.69
C TYR A 616 13.02 3.51 22.08
N ASN A 617 11.87 4.21 22.14
CA ASN A 617 11.33 4.70 23.41
C ASN A 617 10.93 3.57 24.36
N ASP A 618 10.37 2.47 23.85
CA ASP A 618 10.03 1.28 24.64
C ASP A 618 11.29 0.60 25.18
N ALA A 619 12.32 0.41 24.36
CA ALA A 619 13.60 -0.14 24.80
C ALA A 619 14.23 0.70 25.93
N GLN A 620 14.20 2.03 25.80
CA GLN A 620 14.66 2.96 26.83
C GLN A 620 13.79 2.87 28.10
N PHE A 621 12.47 2.78 27.98
CA PHE A 621 11.57 2.66 29.13
C PHE A 621 11.76 1.35 29.90
N GLN A 622 11.89 0.22 29.19
CA GLN A 622 12.18 -1.09 29.78
C GLN A 622 13.51 -1.07 30.54
N MET A 623 14.57 -0.54 29.92
CA MET A 623 15.88 -0.44 30.55
C MET A 623 15.86 0.46 31.80
N ASN A 624 15.15 1.58 31.76
CA ASN A 624 14.98 2.43 32.93
C ASN A 624 14.23 1.73 34.08
N ASN A 625 13.17 0.98 33.79
CA ASN A 625 12.45 0.20 34.79
C ASN A 625 13.31 -0.92 35.40
N GLU A 626 14.12 -1.61 34.59
CA GLU A 626 15.07 -2.61 35.10
C GLU A 626 16.11 -1.97 36.03
N LEU A 627 16.64 -0.80 35.67
CA LEU A 627 17.63 -0.07 36.46
C LEU A 627 17.05 0.47 37.77
N GLN A 628 15.78 0.92 37.79
CA GLN A 628 15.10 1.33 39.02
C GLN A 628 14.98 0.17 40.03
N ASN A 629 14.80 -1.07 39.55
CA ASN A 629 14.61 -2.24 40.39
C ASN A 629 15.91 -2.98 40.80
N ARG A 630 17.07 -2.56 40.28
CA ARG A 630 18.37 -3.22 40.54
C ARG A 630 18.91 -3.05 41.96
N ASP A 631 18.54 -1.97 42.66
CA ASP A 631 19.07 -1.62 43.99
C ASP A 631 18.02 -0.85 44.80
N ALA A 632 17.87 -1.18 46.07
CA ALA A 632 16.81 -0.66 46.96
C ALA A 632 17.03 0.78 47.46
N GLN A 633 18.11 1.44 47.06
CA GLN A 633 18.40 2.83 47.42
C GLN A 633 17.52 3.80 46.62
N THR A 634 17.02 4.86 47.28
CA THR A 634 16.34 5.98 46.61
C THR A 634 17.25 6.60 45.56
N LYS A 635 16.83 6.54 44.29
CA LYS A 635 17.60 7.09 43.16
C LYS A 635 17.18 8.52 42.88
N LYS A 636 18.14 9.41 42.70
CA LYS A 636 17.95 10.81 42.25
C LYS A 636 17.78 10.93 40.73
N GLY A 637 18.21 9.91 39.99
CA GLY A 637 18.07 9.83 38.53
C GLY A 637 18.58 8.50 37.99
N VAL A 638 18.15 8.18 36.76
CA VAL A 638 18.59 7.00 35.99
C VAL A 638 19.00 7.48 34.60
N TYR A 639 20.02 6.84 34.04
CA TYR A 639 20.50 7.10 32.69
C TYR A 639 20.63 5.76 31.96
N SER A 640 20.19 5.70 30.70
CA SER A 640 20.24 4.49 29.87
C SER A 640 20.62 4.85 28.44
N ASP A 641 21.51 4.06 27.86
CA ASP A 641 21.93 4.14 26.47
C ASP A 641 22.12 2.71 25.92
N ASP A 642 21.43 2.40 24.84
CA ASP A 642 21.49 1.11 24.13
C ASP A 642 22.28 1.22 22.81
N PHE A 643 22.87 2.38 22.53
CA PHE A 643 23.65 2.67 21.31
C PHE A 643 22.92 2.41 20.00
N SER A 644 21.58 2.38 20.00
CA SER A 644 20.77 2.32 18.77
C SER A 644 20.77 3.65 18.01
N ASN A 645 21.05 4.76 18.69
CA ASN A 645 21.32 6.06 18.10
C ASN A 645 22.39 6.82 18.93
N ASP A 646 22.72 8.05 18.52
CA ASP A 646 23.69 8.91 19.18
C ASP A 646 23.04 9.99 20.07
N ALA A 647 21.73 9.91 20.33
CA ALA A 647 21.00 10.96 21.06
C ALA A 647 21.50 11.13 22.50
N GLN A 648 21.96 10.04 23.13
CA GLN A 648 22.45 10.02 24.50
C GLN A 648 23.96 10.28 24.62
N SER A 649 24.67 10.33 23.49
CA SER A 649 26.11 10.51 23.40
C SER A 649 26.50 11.94 23.05
N ASP A 650 27.61 12.44 23.59
CA ASP A 650 28.12 13.79 23.32
C ASP A 650 29.22 13.75 22.25
N ILE A 651 28.81 13.54 21.00
CA ILE A 651 29.73 13.40 19.86
C ILE A 651 30.49 14.69 19.52
N TYR A 652 30.07 15.84 20.07
CA TYR A 652 30.68 17.15 19.79
C TYR A 652 31.67 17.59 20.88
N HIS A 653 31.83 16.81 21.95
CA HIS A 653 32.80 17.10 22.99
C HIS A 653 34.24 16.94 22.49
N SER A 654 35.17 17.79 22.93
CA SER A 654 36.57 17.78 22.47
C SER A 654 37.33 16.49 22.81
N GLU A 655 36.98 15.83 23.94
CA GLU A 655 37.55 14.53 24.33
C GLU A 655 36.90 13.33 23.61
N TRP A 656 35.80 13.51 22.86
CA TRP A 656 35.13 12.41 22.17
C TRP A 656 36.02 11.84 21.05
N SER A 657 36.27 10.53 21.12
CA SER A 657 37.04 9.81 20.10
C SER A 657 36.57 8.36 19.92
N ALA A 658 35.29 8.11 20.20
CA ALA A 658 34.61 6.85 19.99
C ALA A 658 33.73 6.89 18.72
N ARG A 659 33.27 5.73 18.28
CA ARG A 659 32.21 5.56 17.28
C ARG A 659 31.03 4.83 17.90
N ILE A 660 29.83 5.12 17.41
CA ILE A 660 28.59 4.41 17.76
C ILE A 660 28.15 3.63 16.52
N ASP A 661 28.10 2.32 16.64
CA ASP A 661 27.51 1.43 15.65
C ASP A 661 26.03 1.26 15.98
N ARG A 662 25.17 2.02 15.27
CA ARG A 662 23.72 2.04 15.50
C ARG A 662 23.02 0.72 15.15
N VAL A 663 23.61 -0.04 14.23
CA VAL A 663 23.03 -1.31 13.75
C VAL A 663 23.33 -2.43 14.73
N ARG A 664 24.62 -2.55 15.13
CA ARG A 664 25.07 -3.57 16.09
C ARG A 664 24.96 -3.13 17.54
N ARG A 665 24.52 -1.89 17.76
CA ARG A 665 24.24 -1.30 19.08
C ARG A 665 25.46 -1.36 19.99
N PHE A 666 26.60 -0.83 19.56
CA PHE A 666 27.76 -0.73 20.45
C PHE A 666 28.59 0.53 20.22
N ALA A 667 29.27 0.98 21.27
CA ALA A 667 30.34 1.96 21.21
C ALA A 667 31.72 1.28 21.16
N ALA A 668 32.64 1.82 20.35
CA ALA A 668 34.01 1.33 20.18
C ALA A 668 34.97 2.49 19.91
N PRO A 669 36.30 2.29 19.92
CA PRO A 669 37.24 3.31 19.44
C PRO A 669 36.88 3.80 18.04
N ALA A 670 37.14 5.07 17.74
CA ALA A 670 36.95 5.59 16.39
C ALA A 670 37.82 4.84 15.37
N ARG A 671 37.56 5.06 14.09
CA ARG A 671 38.39 4.53 13.00
C ARG A 671 38.63 5.61 11.99
N THR A 672 39.81 5.63 11.38
CA THR A 672 40.11 6.50 10.26
C THR A 672 39.72 5.78 8.98
N ALA A 673 38.87 6.42 8.17
CA ALA A 673 38.57 5.95 6.83
C ALA A 673 39.55 6.58 5.83
N SER A 674 40.05 5.78 4.91
CA SER A 674 40.83 6.24 3.75
C SER A 674 40.12 5.76 2.50
N ALA A 675 39.60 6.70 1.72
CA ALA A 675 39.02 6.41 0.41
C ALA A 675 40.11 6.51 -0.66
N THR A 676 40.24 5.47 -1.47
CA THR A 676 41.14 5.44 -2.62
C THR A 676 40.35 5.11 -3.86
N VAL A 677 40.31 6.04 -4.83
CA VAL A 677 39.76 5.78 -6.15
C VAL A 677 40.64 4.74 -6.84
N LEU A 678 40.07 3.60 -7.18
CA LEU A 678 40.79 2.52 -7.84
C LEU A 678 41.09 2.90 -9.28
N THR A 679 42.35 2.73 -9.68
CA THR A 679 42.77 2.88 -11.07
C THR A 679 42.78 1.52 -11.73
N VAL A 680 42.13 1.39 -12.89
CA VAL A 680 42.17 0.13 -13.66
C VAL A 680 43.59 -0.17 -14.11
N ASN A 681 43.97 -1.46 -14.12
CA ASN A 681 45.14 -1.98 -14.79
C ASN A 681 44.74 -2.60 -16.14
N PRO A 682 44.89 -1.87 -17.27
CA PRO A 682 44.36 -2.34 -18.55
C PRO A 682 45.08 -3.58 -19.08
N SER A 683 46.37 -3.76 -18.78
CA SER A 683 47.15 -4.91 -19.26
C SER A 683 46.80 -6.21 -18.53
N ALA A 684 46.26 -6.11 -17.32
CA ALA A 684 45.79 -7.24 -16.53
C ALA A 684 44.26 -7.42 -16.56
N SER A 685 43.55 -6.58 -17.33
CA SER A 685 42.10 -6.64 -17.49
C SER A 685 41.73 -7.28 -18.83
N ASN A 686 40.62 -8.01 -18.84
CA ASN A 686 39.95 -8.50 -20.04
C ASN A 686 38.53 -7.91 -20.09
N ALA A 687 38.44 -6.64 -20.48
CA ALA A 687 37.18 -5.89 -20.55
C ALA A 687 37.25 -4.80 -21.64
N LEU A 688 36.09 -4.39 -22.14
CA LEU A 688 35.98 -3.26 -23.07
C LEU A 688 35.82 -1.96 -22.28
N PHE A 689 36.80 -1.07 -22.38
CA PHE A 689 36.75 0.26 -21.75
C PHE A 689 36.29 1.32 -22.74
N LYS A 690 35.19 2.03 -22.43
CA LYS A 690 34.65 3.14 -23.24
C LYS A 690 34.28 4.30 -22.33
N GLY A 691 35.01 5.41 -22.47
CA GLY A 691 34.78 6.62 -21.67
C GLY A 691 35.00 6.33 -20.18
N SER A 692 33.90 6.28 -19.43
CA SER A 692 33.88 5.94 -18.00
C SER A 692 33.35 4.54 -17.70
N LEU A 693 32.87 3.84 -18.72
CA LEU A 693 32.26 2.52 -18.61
C LEU A 693 33.27 1.41 -18.91
N ALA A 694 33.19 0.35 -18.12
CA ALA A 694 33.75 -0.96 -18.40
C ALA A 694 32.61 -1.92 -18.72
N LEU A 695 32.73 -2.62 -19.83
CA LEU A 695 31.79 -3.61 -20.35
C LEU A 695 32.54 -4.93 -20.56
N LEU A 696 31.82 -6.01 -20.84
CA LEU A 696 32.41 -7.26 -21.31
C LEU A 696 33.26 -7.02 -22.56
N PRO A 697 34.34 -7.80 -22.80
CA PRO A 697 35.05 -7.79 -24.06
C PRO A 697 34.07 -7.99 -25.21
N ALA A 698 34.18 -7.17 -26.25
CA ALA A 698 33.20 -7.19 -27.32
C ALA A 698 33.83 -6.94 -28.69
N THR A 699 33.18 -7.44 -29.73
CA THR A 699 33.46 -7.10 -31.13
C THR A 699 32.35 -6.18 -31.63
N GLU A 700 32.71 -5.07 -32.27
CA GLU A 700 31.73 -4.14 -32.84
C GLU A 700 31.16 -4.69 -34.15
N ARG A 701 29.84 -4.56 -34.34
CA ARG A 701 29.09 -4.97 -35.54
C ARG A 701 28.16 -3.86 -36.01
N VAL A 702 27.79 -3.92 -37.28
CA VAL A 702 26.74 -3.07 -37.85
C VAL A 702 25.39 -3.69 -37.51
N LEU A 703 24.55 -2.96 -36.77
CA LEU A 703 23.20 -3.39 -36.37
C LEU A 703 22.15 -2.98 -37.42
N VAL A 704 22.29 -1.77 -37.96
CA VAL A 704 21.42 -1.21 -38.99
C VAL A 704 22.29 -0.63 -40.09
N GLU A 705 21.92 -0.90 -41.34
CA GLU A 705 22.62 -0.37 -42.51
C GLU A 705 21.64 0.15 -43.56
N GLN A 706 21.76 1.44 -43.88
CA GLN A 706 21.20 2.07 -45.06
C GLN A 706 22.38 2.81 -45.74
N THR A 707 22.80 2.34 -46.92
CA THR A 707 23.94 2.92 -47.66
C THR A 707 23.57 3.51 -49.02
N ASP A 708 22.36 3.24 -49.52
CA ASP A 708 21.90 3.81 -50.78
C ASP A 708 21.58 5.30 -50.60
N TRP A 709 21.65 6.09 -51.67
CA TRP A 709 21.29 7.51 -51.63
C TRP A 709 20.97 8.03 -53.03
N SER A 710 20.10 9.03 -53.09
CA SER A 710 19.67 9.66 -54.35
C SER A 710 19.74 11.18 -54.28
N GLU A 711 19.66 11.77 -53.09
CA GLU A 711 19.50 13.21 -52.89
C GLU A 711 20.35 13.72 -51.71
N VAL A 712 20.41 15.05 -51.56
CA VAL A 712 21.08 15.71 -50.44
C VAL A 712 20.14 16.65 -49.70
N LYS A 713 20.17 16.63 -48.37
CA LYS A 713 19.31 17.44 -47.49
C LYS A 713 20.13 18.38 -46.61
N ASN A 714 19.67 19.61 -46.40
CA ASN A 714 20.30 20.55 -45.45
C ASN A 714 19.95 20.15 -44.02
N ILE A 715 20.91 20.27 -43.10
CA ILE A 715 20.66 20.12 -41.67
C ILE A 715 19.91 21.36 -41.13
N ASN A 716 20.23 22.56 -41.63
CA ASN A 716 19.61 23.83 -41.24
C ASN A 716 19.28 24.68 -42.48
N PRO A 717 18.19 24.34 -43.22
CA PRO A 717 17.84 25.02 -44.47
C PRO A 717 17.40 26.48 -44.29
N TYR A 718 16.89 26.86 -43.12
CA TYR A 718 16.30 28.19 -42.89
C TYR A 718 17.25 29.19 -42.23
N ALA A 719 18.44 28.76 -41.78
CA ALA A 719 19.43 29.59 -41.10
C ALA A 719 18.87 30.34 -39.86
N VAL A 720 17.86 29.78 -39.20
CA VAL A 720 17.14 30.41 -38.07
C VAL A 720 17.78 30.06 -36.71
N PHE A 721 18.69 29.09 -36.66
CA PHE A 721 19.15 28.52 -35.40
C PHE A 721 20.39 29.20 -34.82
N GLU A 722 20.36 29.47 -33.52
CA GLU A 722 21.48 29.95 -32.72
C GLU A 722 22.40 28.80 -32.27
N LYS A 723 23.59 29.14 -31.77
CA LYS A 723 24.55 28.17 -31.21
C LYS A 723 23.88 27.38 -30.07
N PRO A 724 24.07 26.05 -29.99
CA PRO A 724 23.61 25.27 -28.84
C PRO A 724 24.19 25.80 -27.52
N ASP A 725 23.38 25.79 -26.45
CA ASP A 725 23.81 26.18 -25.11
C ASP A 725 25.00 25.35 -24.61
N ALA A 726 25.80 25.96 -23.74
CA ALA A 726 26.84 25.22 -23.02
C ALA A 726 26.20 24.11 -22.17
N SER A 727 26.75 22.91 -22.27
CA SER A 727 26.32 21.76 -21.49
C SER A 727 27.46 21.25 -20.62
N VAL A 728 27.12 20.72 -19.45
CA VAL A 728 28.07 20.06 -18.56
C VAL A 728 27.51 18.72 -18.14
N GLU A 729 28.35 17.71 -18.25
CA GLU A 729 28.08 16.35 -17.84
C GLU A 729 29.00 15.99 -16.68
N ILE A 730 28.46 15.35 -15.65
CA ILE A 730 29.22 14.87 -14.49
C ILE A 730 29.15 13.35 -14.37
N THR A 731 30.17 12.75 -13.76
CA THR A 731 30.31 11.30 -13.63
C THR A 731 31.04 10.91 -12.35
N PRO A 732 30.41 10.16 -11.44
CA PRO A 732 28.96 9.89 -11.35
C PRO A 732 28.14 11.16 -11.07
N ASN A 733 26.82 11.06 -11.09
CA ASN A 733 25.90 12.12 -10.64
C ASN A 733 25.36 11.87 -9.21
N ILE A 734 25.93 10.87 -8.52
CA ILE A 734 25.67 10.56 -7.12
C ILE A 734 27.01 10.23 -6.46
N GLY A 735 27.22 10.63 -5.23
CA GLY A 735 28.46 10.36 -4.53
C GLY A 735 28.40 10.68 -3.05
N ARG A 736 29.44 10.29 -2.33
CA ARG A 736 29.62 10.52 -0.91
C ARG A 736 30.73 11.53 -0.68
N ARG A 737 30.53 12.41 0.30
CA ARG A 737 31.49 13.45 0.65
C ARG A 737 32.82 12.84 1.10
N GLY A 738 33.93 13.39 0.61
CA GLY A 738 35.29 12.92 0.92
C GLY A 738 35.65 11.55 0.33
N GLN A 739 34.74 10.89 -0.38
CA GLN A 739 34.91 9.50 -0.83
C GLN A 739 34.79 9.33 -2.34
N THR A 740 33.93 10.11 -3.01
CA THR A 740 33.63 9.93 -4.45
C THR A 740 34.33 10.97 -5.34
N GLY A 741 34.96 10.50 -6.42
CA GLY A 741 35.58 11.34 -7.46
C GLY A 741 34.62 11.61 -8.62
N ILE A 742 34.46 12.89 -9.00
CA ILE A 742 33.59 13.35 -10.06
C ILE A 742 34.40 13.81 -11.28
N ALA A 743 34.26 13.14 -12.41
CA ALA A 743 34.70 13.64 -13.70
C ALA A 743 33.66 14.60 -14.30
N VAL A 744 34.13 15.68 -14.93
CA VAL A 744 33.30 16.74 -15.49
C VAL A 744 33.71 17.00 -16.94
N VAL A 745 32.76 16.90 -17.86
CA VAL A 745 32.96 17.18 -19.28
C VAL A 745 32.01 18.30 -19.70
N GLY A 746 32.58 19.39 -20.22
CA GLY A 746 31.84 20.51 -20.76
C GLY A 746 31.84 20.48 -22.29
N SER A 747 30.75 20.93 -22.91
CA SER A 747 30.67 21.13 -24.36
C SER A 747 29.97 22.44 -24.71
N ASN A 748 30.19 22.92 -25.94
CA ASN A 748 29.65 24.20 -26.46
C ASN A 748 30.10 25.47 -25.69
N PHE A 749 31.24 25.42 -24.98
CA PHE A 749 31.87 26.63 -24.41
C PHE A 749 32.51 27.50 -25.50
N GLN A 750 33.12 28.63 -25.14
CA GLN A 750 33.85 29.42 -26.13
C GLN A 750 35.07 28.63 -26.66
N SER A 751 35.30 28.68 -27.98
CA SER A 751 36.49 28.06 -28.60
C SER A 751 37.77 28.62 -27.98
N ASN A 752 38.68 27.75 -27.56
CA ASN A 752 39.93 28.10 -26.88
C ASN A 752 39.75 28.99 -25.63
N ALA A 753 38.62 28.85 -24.90
CA ALA A 753 38.44 29.54 -23.63
C ALA A 753 39.57 29.21 -22.63
N ASN A 754 40.08 30.25 -21.98
CA ASN A 754 41.07 30.15 -20.91
C ASN A 754 40.38 30.44 -19.56
N ASN A 755 40.81 29.78 -18.48
CA ASN A 755 40.32 29.97 -17.11
C ASN A 755 38.88 29.49 -16.82
N VAL A 756 38.46 28.37 -17.41
CA VAL A 756 37.20 27.72 -17.05
C VAL A 756 37.24 27.28 -15.58
N THR A 757 36.17 27.58 -14.84
CA THR A 757 36.03 27.31 -13.40
C THR A 757 34.89 26.34 -13.14
N ILE A 758 35.10 25.38 -12.23
CA ILE A 758 34.12 24.38 -11.81
C ILE A 758 33.81 24.53 -10.33
N ARG A 759 32.52 24.53 -9.97
CA ARG A 759 32.04 24.63 -8.60
C ARG A 759 31.12 23.46 -8.24
N CYS A 760 31.19 22.98 -6.99
CA CYS A 760 30.27 22.02 -6.41
C CYS A 760 29.61 22.63 -5.17
N ASP A 761 28.27 22.72 -5.14
CA ASP A 761 27.51 23.42 -4.08
C ASP A 761 28.05 24.84 -3.77
N GLY A 762 28.47 25.56 -4.81
CA GLY A 762 29.02 26.92 -4.72
C GLY A 762 30.52 27.01 -4.38
N GLN A 763 31.17 25.91 -3.97
CA GLN A 763 32.61 25.87 -3.69
C GLN A 763 33.43 25.60 -4.95
N VAL A 764 34.55 26.31 -5.15
CA VAL A 764 35.46 26.08 -6.28
C VAL A 764 36.21 24.77 -6.07
N VAL A 765 35.98 23.81 -6.96
CA VAL A 765 36.60 22.48 -6.92
C VAL A 765 37.68 22.30 -8.00
N ALA A 766 37.63 23.09 -9.07
CA ALA A 766 38.71 23.22 -10.06
C ALA A 766 38.68 24.61 -10.72
N SER A 767 39.85 25.15 -11.07
CA SER A 767 40.00 26.43 -11.78
C SER A 767 41.19 26.39 -12.75
N GLY A 768 41.23 27.30 -13.72
CA GLY A 768 42.32 27.35 -14.71
C GLY A 768 42.20 26.28 -15.81
N VAL A 769 41.03 25.67 -15.99
CA VAL A 769 40.82 24.64 -17.02
C VAL A 769 40.68 25.31 -18.40
N HIS A 770 41.18 24.67 -19.46
CA HIS A 770 41.16 25.19 -20.84
C HIS A 770 40.15 24.45 -21.72
N ALA A 771 39.46 25.17 -22.60
CA ALA A 771 38.62 24.57 -23.65
C ALA A 771 39.43 24.34 -24.94
N ASP A 772 39.07 23.31 -25.72
CA ASP A 772 39.67 23.06 -27.03
C ASP A 772 39.11 23.99 -28.14
N THR A 773 39.59 23.82 -29.38
CA THR A 773 39.14 24.59 -30.57
C THR A 773 37.67 24.33 -30.93
N ALA A 774 37.04 23.31 -30.35
CA ALA A 774 35.63 23.00 -30.50
C ALA A 774 34.79 23.44 -29.29
N GLY A 775 35.40 24.11 -28.30
CA GLY A 775 34.72 24.54 -27.08
C GLY A 775 34.40 23.41 -26.10
N ARG A 776 35.17 22.31 -26.12
CA ARG A 776 35.04 21.19 -25.17
C ARG A 776 36.01 21.36 -24.00
N VAL A 777 35.56 20.99 -22.80
CA VAL A 777 36.31 21.10 -21.54
C VAL A 777 36.32 19.75 -20.83
N SER A 778 37.42 19.34 -20.23
CA SER A 778 37.50 18.09 -19.45
C SER A 778 38.27 18.34 -18.15
N ALA A 779 37.70 17.90 -17.03
CA ALA A 779 38.29 18.03 -15.68
C ALA A 779 37.77 16.95 -14.73
N SER A 780 38.28 16.92 -13.50
CA SER A 780 37.79 16.06 -12.42
C SER A 780 38.04 16.67 -11.04
N PHE A 781 37.25 16.31 -10.03
CA PHE A 781 37.42 16.73 -8.64
C PHE A 781 36.89 15.65 -7.66
N VAL A 782 37.26 15.69 -6.38
CA VAL A 782 36.65 14.82 -5.33
C VAL A 782 35.60 15.64 -4.57
N ILE A 783 34.43 15.06 -4.25
CA ILE A 783 33.39 15.78 -3.49
C ILE A 783 33.97 16.25 -2.15
N PRO A 784 34.01 17.57 -1.87
CA PRO A 784 34.57 18.07 -0.61
C PRO A 784 33.80 17.58 0.63
N GLU A 785 34.51 17.39 1.75
CA GLU A 785 33.92 16.86 3.00
C GLU A 785 32.84 17.76 3.62
N ASN A 786 32.94 19.07 3.40
CA ASN A 786 32.09 20.12 3.97
C ASN A 786 30.88 20.49 3.10
N VAL A 787 30.60 19.77 2.02
CA VAL A 787 29.41 19.99 1.19
C VAL A 787 28.15 19.49 1.92
N ARG A 788 26.97 20.05 1.62
CA ARG A 788 25.72 19.61 2.26
C ARG A 788 25.13 18.39 1.53
N ASN A 789 24.46 17.51 2.27
CA ASN A 789 23.78 16.32 1.70
C ASN A 789 22.53 16.67 0.89
N GLY A 790 22.12 15.74 0.03
CA GLY A 790 20.96 15.83 -0.84
C GLY A 790 21.32 16.32 -2.24
N ASN A 791 20.31 16.75 -3.00
CA ASN A 791 20.48 17.21 -4.36
C ASN A 791 21.21 18.56 -4.39
N ARG A 792 22.36 18.61 -5.06
CA ARG A 792 23.25 19.75 -5.22
C ARG A 792 23.56 19.98 -6.70
N ILE A 793 24.28 21.07 -6.98
CA ILE A 793 24.61 21.49 -8.33
C ILE A 793 26.13 21.54 -8.49
N VAL A 794 26.59 20.97 -9.61
CA VAL A 794 27.91 21.22 -10.18
C VAL A 794 27.74 22.25 -11.30
N GLU A 795 28.47 23.36 -11.22
CA GLU A 795 28.45 24.44 -12.21
C GLU A 795 29.82 24.57 -12.89
N MET A 796 29.83 24.70 -14.23
CA MET A 796 31.01 25.01 -15.02
C MET A 796 30.79 26.31 -15.78
N THR A 797 31.75 27.23 -15.73
CA THR A 797 31.66 28.53 -16.43
C THR A 797 33.01 29.00 -16.98
N ASP A 798 33.00 29.58 -18.18
CA ASP A 798 34.14 30.28 -18.81
C ASP A 798 34.06 31.82 -18.63
N GLY A 799 33.06 32.31 -17.90
CA GLY A 799 32.76 33.72 -17.67
C GLY A 799 31.76 34.33 -18.66
N LEU A 800 31.55 33.73 -19.84
CA LEU A 800 30.54 34.14 -20.82
C LEU A 800 29.39 33.13 -20.93
N TYR A 801 29.73 31.83 -20.92
CA TYR A 801 28.81 30.71 -20.90
C TYR A 801 28.88 29.97 -19.55
N SER A 802 27.74 29.46 -19.08
CA SER A 802 27.64 28.67 -17.86
C SER A 802 26.70 27.48 -18.08
N ALA A 803 27.07 26.33 -17.52
CA ALA A 803 26.28 25.11 -17.56
C ALA A 803 26.22 24.47 -16.16
N ARG A 804 25.11 23.80 -15.87
CA ARG A 804 24.83 23.19 -14.55
C ARG A 804 24.39 21.74 -14.69
N ALA A 805 24.88 20.89 -13.79
CA ALA A 805 24.44 19.51 -13.64
C ALA A 805 24.04 19.23 -12.18
N GLY A 806 22.98 18.46 -11.97
CA GLY A 806 22.58 18.01 -10.64
C GLY A 806 23.45 16.84 -10.15
N ILE A 807 23.84 16.86 -8.88
CA ILE A 807 24.55 15.79 -8.18
C ILE A 807 23.82 15.43 -6.88
N GLN A 808 23.60 14.16 -6.59
CA GLN A 808 23.11 13.72 -5.29
C GLN A 808 24.29 13.43 -4.36
N ILE A 809 24.34 14.12 -3.22
CA ILE A 809 25.43 13.98 -2.24
C ILE A 809 24.91 13.27 -1.00
N ASN A 810 25.53 12.15 -0.64
CA ASN A 810 25.17 11.35 0.52
C ASN A 810 26.25 11.47 1.63
N ASP A 811 25.86 11.07 2.83
CA ASP A 811 26.80 10.90 3.94
C ASP A 811 27.85 9.82 3.61
N PRO A 812 29.05 9.92 4.18
CA PRO A 812 30.06 8.87 4.11
C PRO A 812 29.50 7.52 4.56
N MET A 813 29.88 6.44 3.87
CA MET A 813 29.39 5.11 4.20
C MET A 813 30.02 4.59 5.50
N VAL A 814 29.16 4.14 6.41
CA VAL A 814 29.53 3.36 7.61
C VAL A 814 28.53 2.19 7.62
N ILE A 815 28.93 1.03 7.10
CA ILE A 815 28.06 -0.16 7.02
C ILE A 815 28.87 -1.37 7.48
N THR A 816 28.77 -1.67 8.77
CA THR A 816 29.38 -2.84 9.38
C THR A 816 28.50 -4.09 9.09
N ARG A 817 29.05 -5.05 8.32
CA ARG A 817 28.53 -6.37 7.87
C ARG A 817 27.20 -6.91 8.44
N ILE A 818 26.40 -7.43 7.51
CA ILE A 818 25.14 -8.18 7.64
C ILE A 818 25.31 -9.47 8.45
N GLU A 819 24.59 -9.59 9.57
CA GLU A 819 24.02 -10.85 10.05
C GLU A 819 22.55 -10.61 10.38
N ARG A 820 21.69 -10.73 9.37
CA ARG A 820 20.26 -10.98 9.57
C ARG A 820 19.80 -11.98 8.53
N ILE A 821 19.86 -13.27 8.89
CA ILE A 821 19.02 -14.26 8.22
C ILE A 821 17.60 -14.01 8.75
N VAL A 822 16.83 -13.23 7.98
CA VAL A 822 15.49 -13.50 7.43
C VAL A 822 14.96 -12.13 6.91
N GLU A 823 14.85 -12.02 5.60
CA GLU A 823 14.01 -11.08 4.84
C GLU A 823 14.21 -9.57 4.96
N GLU A 824 15.43 -9.04 4.80
CA GLU A 824 15.58 -7.72 4.17
C GLU A 824 16.74 -7.77 3.18
N ARG A 825 16.41 -8.15 1.94
CA ARG A 825 17.30 -7.94 0.79
C ARG A 825 17.57 -6.44 0.76
N ILE A 826 18.81 -5.99 0.96
CA ILE A 826 19.20 -4.61 0.66
C ILE A 826 18.66 -4.32 -0.74
N ILE A 827 17.62 -3.50 -0.80
CA ILE A 827 17.05 -3.07 -2.06
C ILE A 827 18.12 -2.13 -2.63
N ARG A 828 19.01 -2.68 -3.45
CA ARG A 828 19.75 -1.88 -4.42
C ARG A 828 18.69 -1.08 -5.16
N VAL A 829 18.66 0.23 -4.96
CA VAL A 829 17.92 1.11 -5.86
C VAL A 829 18.47 0.78 -7.25
N PRO A 830 17.66 0.32 -8.22
CA PRO A 830 18.17 -0.01 -9.53
C PRO A 830 18.64 1.29 -10.18
N VAL A 831 19.94 1.58 -10.08
CA VAL A 831 20.53 2.84 -10.57
C VAL A 831 20.81 2.76 -12.08
N VAL A 832 19.88 2.15 -12.84
CA VAL A 832 20.00 1.96 -14.29
C VAL A 832 20.20 3.31 -14.98
N GLN A 833 19.51 4.38 -14.53
CA GLN A 833 19.61 5.73 -15.09
C GLN A 833 20.97 6.42 -14.85
N VAL A 834 21.74 5.99 -13.83
CA VAL A 834 23.07 6.60 -13.55
C VAL A 834 24.16 5.94 -14.39
N VAL A 835 24.03 4.63 -14.63
CA VAL A 835 25.00 3.87 -15.43
C VAL A 835 24.72 4.06 -16.92
N TRP A 836 23.44 3.94 -17.33
CA TRP A 836 22.98 4.20 -18.69
C TRP A 836 22.31 5.57 -18.74
N ARG A 837 23.10 6.57 -19.10
CA ARG A 837 22.74 7.98 -18.90
C ARG A 837 21.61 8.44 -19.79
N THR A 838 20.79 9.31 -19.21
CA THR A 838 19.83 10.14 -19.95
C THR A 838 19.92 11.57 -19.44
N GLN A 839 20.08 12.54 -20.35
CA GLN A 839 20.03 13.96 -20.04
C GLN A 839 18.71 14.53 -20.54
N ILE A 840 17.98 15.27 -19.71
CA ILE A 840 16.80 16.03 -20.14
C ILE A 840 17.25 17.47 -20.36
N VAL A 841 17.16 17.95 -21.61
CA VAL A 841 17.41 19.36 -21.94
C VAL A 841 16.10 19.98 -22.41
N THR A 842 15.69 21.06 -21.75
CA THR A 842 14.45 21.79 -22.03
C THR A 842 14.74 23.03 -22.87
N VAL A 843 15.32 22.87 -24.07
CA VAL A 843 15.49 24.00 -25.00
C VAL A 843 15.14 23.56 -26.42
N ARG A 844 14.36 24.41 -27.10
CA ARG A 844 13.86 24.21 -28.47
C ARG A 844 14.94 24.60 -29.49
N ASN A 845 15.78 23.65 -29.87
CA ASN A 845 16.72 23.78 -30.98
C ASN A 845 16.53 22.55 -31.86
N ASP A 846 16.31 22.71 -33.17
CA ASP A 846 16.00 21.53 -33.97
C ASP A 846 16.48 21.43 -35.41
N PRO A 847 16.64 20.16 -35.87
CA PRO A 847 17.17 19.90 -37.19
C PRO A 847 16.62 18.61 -37.85
N LEU A 848 17.41 17.96 -38.71
CA LEU A 848 17.14 16.67 -39.34
C LEU A 848 17.27 15.49 -38.35
N ALA A 849 16.30 14.57 -38.34
CA ALA A 849 16.34 13.37 -37.49
C ALA A 849 15.87 12.08 -38.20
N GLN A 850 16.38 10.92 -37.79
CA GLN A 850 15.94 9.61 -38.28
C GLN A 850 15.62 8.69 -37.10
N THR A 851 14.41 8.14 -37.06
CA THR A 851 14.03 7.20 -35.99
C THR A 851 14.58 5.79 -36.23
N PHE A 852 14.82 5.04 -35.16
CA PHE A 852 15.23 3.64 -35.19
C PHE A 852 14.81 2.85 -33.95
N SER A 853 14.71 1.53 -34.09
CA SER A 853 14.35 0.63 -32.99
C SER A 853 15.00 -0.73 -33.19
N PHE A 854 15.03 -1.54 -32.12
CA PHE A 854 15.54 -2.91 -32.15
C PHE A 854 14.50 -3.88 -31.57
N THR A 855 14.51 -5.13 -32.04
CA THR A 855 13.63 -6.19 -31.52
C THR A 855 14.18 -6.89 -30.28
N GLU A 856 15.46 -6.64 -29.96
CA GLU A 856 16.19 -7.19 -28.82
C GLU A 856 16.98 -6.06 -28.15
N ASP A 857 17.33 -6.22 -26.88
CA ASP A 857 18.20 -5.28 -26.17
C ASP A 857 19.58 -5.25 -26.84
N LYS A 858 20.14 -4.04 -27.05
CA LYS A 858 21.46 -3.86 -27.69
C LYS A 858 22.23 -2.74 -26.99
N VAL A 859 23.56 -2.83 -26.99
CA VAL A 859 24.43 -1.71 -26.61
C VAL A 859 24.98 -1.06 -27.87
N VAL A 860 24.56 0.18 -28.14
CA VAL A 860 24.92 0.94 -29.34
C VAL A 860 26.20 1.75 -29.09
N SER A 861 27.18 1.61 -29.97
CA SER A 861 28.52 2.20 -29.84
C SER A 861 28.69 3.51 -30.60
N GLY A 862 27.94 3.71 -31.69
CA GLY A 862 28.10 4.84 -32.58
C GLY A 862 27.18 4.83 -33.79
N VAL A 863 27.27 5.89 -34.58
CA VAL A 863 26.51 6.09 -35.82
C VAL A 863 27.46 6.49 -36.96
N GLY A 864 27.33 5.85 -38.11
CA GLY A 864 27.98 6.25 -39.35
C GLY A 864 27.07 7.21 -40.12
N LEU A 865 27.59 8.39 -40.48
CA LEU A 865 26.86 9.46 -41.16
C LEU A 865 27.60 9.91 -42.43
N TYR A 866 26.87 10.32 -43.46
CA TYR A 866 27.45 10.70 -44.76
C TYR A 866 27.16 12.16 -45.11
N PHE A 867 28.18 13.00 -44.92
CA PHE A 867 28.13 14.44 -45.22
C PHE A 867 28.57 14.73 -46.66
N THR A 868 27.88 15.62 -47.37
CA THR A 868 28.31 16.11 -48.70
C THR A 868 28.90 17.51 -48.66
N ALA A 869 28.58 18.30 -47.62
CA ALA A 869 29.16 19.61 -47.35
C ALA A 869 29.30 19.84 -45.84
N LYS A 870 30.28 20.67 -45.45
CA LYS A 870 30.56 21.07 -44.06
C LYS A 870 30.91 22.55 -43.97
N ASP A 871 30.71 23.14 -42.79
CA ASP A 871 31.13 24.50 -42.48
C ASP A 871 32.65 24.57 -42.16
N PRO A 872 33.37 25.66 -42.48
CA PRO A 872 34.80 25.77 -42.17
C PRO A 872 35.13 25.98 -40.68
N SER A 873 34.21 26.52 -39.87
CA SER A 873 34.50 26.88 -38.47
C SER A 873 33.42 26.47 -37.47
N ILE A 874 32.18 26.25 -37.90
CA ILE A 874 31.05 25.93 -37.02
C ILE A 874 30.93 24.40 -36.86
N PRO A 875 30.86 23.85 -35.62
CA PRO A 875 30.68 22.42 -35.39
C PRO A 875 29.26 21.90 -35.68
N VAL A 876 29.12 20.58 -35.75
CA VAL A 876 27.83 19.87 -35.83
C VAL A 876 27.72 18.88 -34.67
N THR A 877 26.57 18.83 -34.00
CA THR A 877 26.32 17.98 -32.83
C THR A 877 25.40 16.83 -33.21
N VAL A 878 25.79 15.61 -32.88
CA VAL A 878 25.00 14.40 -33.13
C VAL A 878 24.48 13.87 -31.81
N GLN A 879 23.16 13.71 -31.71
CA GLN A 879 22.49 13.20 -30.51
C GLN A 879 21.68 11.94 -30.83
N ILE A 880 21.54 11.06 -29.84
CA ILE A 880 20.53 10.02 -29.80
C ILE A 880 19.45 10.46 -28.81
N ARG A 881 18.20 10.56 -29.27
CA ARG A 881 17.06 10.98 -28.45
C ARG A 881 16.03 9.86 -28.29
N GLY A 882 15.25 9.94 -27.21
CA GLY A 882 14.05 9.12 -27.04
C GLY A 882 12.95 9.55 -28.01
N VAL A 883 11.99 8.67 -28.25
CA VAL A 883 10.85 8.93 -29.13
C VAL A 883 9.55 8.81 -28.34
N THR A 884 8.68 9.82 -28.44
CA THR A 884 7.31 9.80 -27.91
C THR A 884 6.35 9.98 -29.08
N THR A 885 5.36 9.08 -29.23
CA THR A 885 4.38 9.12 -30.34
C THR A 885 5.01 9.26 -31.73
N GLY A 886 6.16 8.60 -31.97
CA GLY A 886 6.89 8.65 -33.25
C GLY A 886 7.79 9.86 -33.47
N LEU A 887 7.82 10.83 -32.54
CA LEU A 887 8.64 12.05 -32.63
C LEU A 887 9.76 12.11 -31.58
N PRO A 888 10.94 12.67 -31.89
CA PRO A 888 12.02 12.85 -30.91
C PRO A 888 11.59 13.72 -29.73
N ASN A 889 11.84 13.25 -28.51
CA ASN A 889 11.55 13.98 -27.26
C ASN A 889 12.83 14.63 -26.68
N GLY A 890 12.71 15.32 -25.55
CA GLY A 890 13.83 16.03 -24.90
C GLY A 890 14.84 15.15 -24.16
N VAL A 891 14.70 13.83 -24.18
CA VAL A 891 15.59 12.89 -23.48
C VAL A 891 16.74 12.48 -24.40
N ILE A 892 17.97 12.84 -24.04
CA ILE A 892 19.20 12.54 -24.79
C ILE A 892 19.91 11.35 -24.13
N PHE A 893 20.18 10.30 -24.91
CA PHE A 893 20.87 9.08 -24.47
C PHE A 893 22.38 9.09 -24.78
N ALA A 894 22.77 9.76 -25.86
CA ALA A 894 24.16 9.94 -26.23
C ALA A 894 24.33 11.23 -27.04
N GLU A 895 25.47 11.91 -26.88
CA GLU A 895 25.79 13.13 -27.61
C GLU A 895 27.27 13.12 -28.04
N LYS A 896 27.54 13.67 -29.22
CA LYS A 896 28.90 13.99 -29.68
C LYS A 896 28.88 15.26 -30.53
N VAL A 897 29.62 16.28 -30.08
CA VAL A 897 29.96 17.43 -30.93
C VAL A 897 31.07 17.01 -31.89
N LEU A 898 31.01 17.38 -33.16
CA LEU A 898 32.03 17.15 -34.19
C LEU A 898 32.56 18.50 -34.69
N ALA A 899 33.87 18.70 -34.62
CA ALA A 899 34.49 19.86 -35.24
C ALA A 899 34.51 19.71 -36.77
N PRO A 900 34.61 20.78 -37.57
CA PRO A 900 34.79 20.69 -39.02
C PRO A 900 35.92 19.74 -39.45
N GLY A 901 37.00 19.64 -38.67
CA GLY A 901 38.11 18.70 -38.91
C GLY A 901 37.73 17.22 -38.74
N ASP A 902 36.74 16.92 -37.88
CA ASP A 902 36.26 15.56 -37.59
C ASP A 902 35.30 15.03 -38.67
N VAL A 903 34.80 15.91 -39.57
CA VAL A 903 33.83 15.57 -40.61
C VAL A 903 34.51 15.27 -41.95
N SER A 904 34.31 14.05 -42.43
CA SER A 904 34.77 13.60 -43.75
C SER A 904 33.66 13.71 -44.79
N LEU A 905 33.96 14.29 -45.95
CA LEU A 905 32.98 14.50 -47.02
C LEU A 905 32.93 13.30 -47.97
N ASN A 906 31.73 12.95 -48.42
CA ASN A 906 31.43 11.91 -49.41
C ASN A 906 31.82 10.48 -49.04
N VAL A 907 32.35 10.28 -47.83
CA VAL A 907 32.67 9.00 -47.20
C VAL A 907 32.01 8.95 -45.82
N GLU A 908 32.05 7.78 -45.19
CA GLU A 908 31.48 7.62 -43.85
C GLU A 908 32.25 8.47 -42.82
N THR A 909 31.53 9.34 -42.13
CA THR A 909 31.97 9.95 -40.88
C THR A 909 31.41 9.12 -39.73
N LYS A 910 32.28 8.30 -39.12
CA LYS A 910 31.89 7.44 -37.99
C LYS A 910 31.91 8.24 -36.68
N VAL A 911 30.73 8.46 -36.13
CA VAL A 911 30.51 9.13 -34.85
C VAL A 911 30.52 8.09 -33.74
N VAL A 912 31.61 8.05 -32.99
CA VAL A 912 31.74 7.14 -31.83
C VAL A 912 31.34 7.88 -30.56
N PHE A 913 30.39 7.33 -29.82
CA PHE A 913 29.99 7.88 -28.53
C PHE A 913 30.99 7.47 -27.44
N ALA A 914 31.35 8.41 -26.56
CA ALA A 914 32.32 8.15 -25.49
C ALA A 914 31.79 7.11 -24.50
N ASN A 915 30.49 7.19 -24.16
CA ASN A 915 29.75 6.20 -23.40
C ASN A 915 28.71 5.57 -24.35
N PRO A 916 28.78 4.25 -24.64
CA PRO A 916 27.74 3.53 -25.36
C PRO A 916 26.40 3.63 -24.64
N PHE A 917 25.29 3.59 -25.36
CA PHE A 917 23.96 3.63 -24.75
C PHE A 917 23.26 2.27 -24.85
N TYR A 918 22.49 1.92 -23.82
CA TYR A 918 21.67 0.70 -23.78
C TYR A 918 20.32 0.98 -24.43
N ALA A 919 20.09 0.33 -25.58
CA ALA A 919 18.84 0.38 -26.30
C ALA A 919 17.96 -0.81 -25.89
N GLN A 920 16.76 -0.52 -25.40
CA GLN A 920 15.78 -1.54 -25.02
C GLN A 920 15.01 -2.05 -26.24
N ALA A 921 14.68 -3.34 -26.23
CA ALA A 921 13.84 -3.99 -27.22
C ALA A 921 12.45 -3.33 -27.29
N GLY A 922 11.97 -3.07 -28.50
CA GLY A 922 10.65 -2.48 -28.73
C GLY A 922 10.55 -0.97 -28.43
N THR A 923 11.65 -0.33 -28.01
CA THR A 923 11.71 1.12 -27.77
C THR A 923 12.29 1.83 -29.00
N SER A 924 11.64 2.94 -29.40
CA SER A 924 12.11 3.78 -30.50
C SER A 924 13.03 4.89 -30.00
N TYR A 925 14.10 5.11 -30.75
CA TYR A 925 15.11 6.14 -30.58
C TYR A 925 15.23 6.97 -31.87
N ALA A 926 15.91 8.11 -31.82
CA ALA A 926 16.15 8.94 -32.99
C ALA A 926 17.57 9.49 -33.01
N VAL A 927 18.24 9.41 -34.17
CA VAL A 927 19.47 10.16 -34.44
C VAL A 927 19.07 11.59 -34.82
N VAL A 928 19.58 12.60 -34.12
CA VAL A 928 19.27 14.03 -34.33
C VAL A 928 20.56 14.80 -34.59
N LEU A 929 20.61 15.62 -35.65
CA LEU A 929 21.83 16.32 -36.09
C LEU A 929 21.72 17.83 -35.94
N LEU A 930 22.34 18.47 -34.95
CA LEU A 930 22.14 19.90 -34.65
C LEU A 930 23.32 20.76 -35.13
N THR A 931 23.03 21.92 -35.75
CA THR A 931 24.06 22.93 -36.07
C THR A 931 23.42 24.30 -36.33
N ASN A 932 24.14 25.37 -35.98
CA ASN A 932 23.76 26.74 -36.32
C ASN A 932 24.30 27.21 -37.69
N SER A 933 24.91 26.31 -38.48
CA SER A 933 25.34 26.60 -39.85
C SER A 933 24.36 26.07 -40.89
N SER A 934 24.08 26.87 -41.92
CA SER A 934 23.28 26.45 -43.09
C SER A 934 24.10 25.70 -44.18
N ASN A 935 25.38 25.43 -43.92
CA ASN A 935 26.31 24.83 -44.90
C ASN A 935 26.40 23.30 -44.83
N TYR A 936 25.90 22.66 -43.76
CA TYR A 936 25.98 21.20 -43.62
C TYR A 936 24.90 20.49 -44.46
N ARG A 937 25.32 19.47 -45.22
CA ARG A 937 24.43 18.68 -46.10
C ARG A 937 24.66 17.18 -45.90
N MET A 938 23.56 16.42 -45.86
CA MET A 938 23.50 14.98 -45.60
C MET A 938 22.97 14.21 -46.81
N ARG A 939 23.44 12.98 -47.03
CA ARG A 939 22.87 12.06 -48.03
C ARG A 939 21.56 11.44 -47.56
N VAL A 940 20.59 11.37 -48.47
CA VAL A 940 19.26 10.80 -48.24
C VAL A 940 18.88 9.91 -49.43
N ALA A 941 18.21 8.80 -49.14
CA ALA A 941 17.62 7.89 -50.12
C ALA A 941 16.12 8.15 -50.24
N THR A 942 15.63 8.51 -51.43
CA THR A 942 14.22 8.81 -51.67
C THR A 942 13.61 7.79 -52.65
N LEU A 943 12.45 7.25 -52.30
CA LEU A 943 11.72 6.27 -53.13
C LEU A 943 11.40 6.85 -54.52
N GLY A 944 11.62 6.05 -55.56
CA GLY A 944 11.37 6.42 -56.96
C GLY A 944 12.49 7.22 -57.63
N GLN A 945 13.52 7.63 -56.89
CA GLN A 945 14.70 8.30 -57.44
C GLN A 945 15.80 7.30 -57.83
N LEU A 946 16.73 7.72 -58.69
CA LEU A 946 17.89 6.92 -59.07
C LEU A 946 18.91 6.91 -57.93
N GLY A 947 19.07 5.75 -57.28
CA GLY A 947 20.09 5.50 -56.26
C GLY A 947 21.41 5.02 -56.86
N GLN A 948 22.34 4.56 -56.02
CA GLN A 948 23.65 4.08 -56.44
C GLN A 948 23.58 2.79 -57.27
N ASN A 949 22.55 1.96 -57.03
CA ASN A 949 22.41 0.63 -57.63
C ASN A 949 21.18 0.51 -58.54
N GLY A 950 20.65 1.63 -59.04
CA GLY A 950 19.42 1.70 -59.84
C GLY A 950 18.31 2.46 -59.11
N VAL A 951 17.08 2.39 -59.64
CA VAL A 951 15.93 3.09 -59.04
C VAL A 951 15.60 2.49 -57.67
N ILE A 952 15.45 3.35 -56.65
CA ILE A 952 15.09 2.95 -55.30
C ILE A 952 13.60 2.58 -55.30
N THR A 953 13.31 1.29 -55.33
CA THR A 953 11.94 0.74 -55.42
C THR A 953 11.34 0.32 -54.09
N ARG A 954 12.16 0.27 -53.02
CA ARG A 954 11.74 -0.01 -51.65
C ARG A 954 12.65 0.70 -50.66
N GLN A 955 12.15 1.00 -49.48
CA GLN A 955 12.98 1.39 -48.34
C GLN A 955 13.74 0.17 -47.82
N THR A 956 15.07 0.28 -47.77
CA THR A 956 15.94 -0.74 -47.17
C THR A 956 15.78 -0.76 -45.64
N TYR A 957 15.35 0.37 -45.06
CA TYR A 957 15.21 0.56 -43.63
C TYR A 957 13.76 0.87 -43.24
N ALA A 958 12.97 -0.15 -42.89
CA ALA A 958 11.54 0.01 -42.58
C ALA A 958 11.23 0.29 -41.10
N ALA A 959 12.24 0.26 -40.22
CA ALA A 959 12.06 0.34 -38.77
C ALA A 959 11.99 1.78 -38.21
N GLY A 960 12.05 2.80 -39.08
CA GLY A 960 11.92 4.19 -38.69
C GLY A 960 11.68 5.12 -39.88
N VAL A 961 11.52 6.41 -39.59
CA VAL A 961 11.11 7.45 -40.54
C VAL A 961 12.05 8.65 -40.42
N LEU A 962 12.42 9.26 -41.55
CA LEU A 962 13.14 10.53 -41.61
C LEU A 962 12.19 11.68 -41.24
N LEU A 963 12.64 12.58 -40.38
CA LEU A 963 11.88 13.70 -39.86
C LEU A 963 12.64 15.00 -40.10
N GLU A 964 11.93 16.03 -40.54
CA GLU A 964 12.44 17.39 -40.61
C GLU A 964 11.59 18.31 -39.73
N SER A 965 12.22 19.29 -39.10
CA SER A 965 11.52 20.29 -38.28
C SER A 965 12.17 21.66 -38.43
N SER A 966 11.38 22.69 -38.13
CA SER A 966 11.81 24.09 -38.11
C SER A 966 11.72 24.72 -36.72
N ASN A 967 11.18 24.01 -35.73
CA ASN A 967 10.88 24.52 -34.37
C ASN A 967 10.88 23.47 -33.22
N ALA A 968 11.19 22.21 -33.48
CA ALA A 968 11.48 21.11 -32.55
C ALA A 968 10.23 20.45 -31.98
N GLU A 969 9.09 21.05 -32.29
CA GLU A 969 7.77 20.67 -31.78
C GLU A 969 6.92 20.12 -32.89
N THR A 970 6.99 20.74 -34.06
CA THR A 970 6.27 20.31 -35.25
C THR A 970 7.23 19.63 -36.17
N TRP A 971 7.15 18.30 -36.24
CA TRP A 971 7.96 17.49 -37.12
C TRP A 971 7.15 17.09 -38.35
N ALA A 972 7.73 17.24 -39.53
CA ALA A 972 7.19 16.74 -40.77
C ALA A 972 7.80 15.36 -41.07
N PRO A 973 6.99 14.28 -41.10
CA PRO A 973 7.48 12.95 -41.44
C PRO A 973 7.67 12.79 -42.94
N LEU A 974 8.88 12.42 -43.35
CA LEU A 974 9.26 12.12 -44.72
C LEU A 974 9.21 10.61 -44.95
N ASN A 975 8.00 10.06 -45.02
CA ASN A 975 7.77 8.60 -45.10
C ASN A 975 8.39 7.92 -46.33
N GLY A 976 8.75 8.67 -47.38
CA GLY A 976 9.37 8.13 -48.60
C GLY A 976 10.89 8.27 -48.66
N SER A 977 11.53 8.77 -47.61
CA SER A 977 12.96 9.07 -47.58
C SER A 977 13.63 8.52 -46.32
N ASP A 978 14.86 8.04 -46.44
CA ASP A 978 15.68 7.56 -45.33
C ASP A 978 17.05 8.26 -45.31
N LEU A 979 17.53 8.59 -44.11
CA LEU A 979 18.91 9.06 -43.94
C LEU A 979 19.91 7.95 -44.30
N THR A 980 20.95 8.30 -45.05
CA THR A 980 22.08 7.37 -45.25
C THR A 980 22.87 7.25 -43.97
N MET A 981 22.72 6.11 -43.29
CA MET A 981 23.29 5.87 -41.97
C MET A 981 23.65 4.41 -41.69
N LYS A 982 24.62 4.22 -40.79
CA LYS A 982 24.88 2.93 -40.14
C LYS A 982 24.75 3.08 -38.64
N ILE A 983 24.17 2.11 -37.95
CA ILE A 983 24.17 2.07 -36.48
C ILE A 983 25.06 0.92 -36.05
N TYR A 984 26.03 1.21 -35.19
CA TYR A 984 27.01 0.25 -34.68
C TYR A 984 26.64 -0.19 -33.26
N GLY A 985 26.89 -1.45 -32.93
CA GLY A 985 26.73 -1.99 -31.58
C GLY A 985 27.70 -3.10 -31.28
N TYR A 986 27.64 -3.65 -30.08
CA TYR A 986 28.59 -4.65 -29.59
C TYR A 986 27.98 -6.05 -29.47
N ASP A 987 28.75 -7.05 -29.89
CA ASP A 987 28.57 -8.46 -29.52
C ASP A 987 29.60 -8.82 -28.44
N PHE A 988 29.12 -9.09 -27.23
CA PHE A 988 29.89 -9.36 -26.02
C PHE A 988 30.28 -10.84 -25.89
N GLN A 989 31.47 -11.07 -25.33
CA GLN A 989 31.93 -12.37 -24.85
C GLN A 989 31.19 -12.76 -23.55
N PRO A 990 31.05 -14.06 -23.22
CA PRO A 990 30.28 -14.51 -22.05
C PRO A 990 30.91 -14.15 -20.70
N SER A 991 32.21 -13.82 -20.67
CA SER A 991 32.93 -13.48 -19.44
C SER A 991 34.04 -12.45 -19.67
N GLY A 992 34.35 -11.67 -18.65
CA GLY A 992 35.43 -10.67 -18.66
C GLY A 992 35.90 -10.32 -17.25
N GLU A 993 37.02 -9.62 -17.16
CA GLU A 993 37.61 -9.17 -15.89
C GLU A 993 38.05 -7.71 -15.97
N VAL A 994 37.68 -6.92 -14.98
CA VAL A 994 38.27 -5.60 -14.73
C VAL A 994 39.17 -5.72 -13.49
N ARG A 995 40.48 -5.65 -13.68
CA ARG A 995 41.45 -5.69 -12.58
C ARG A 995 41.98 -4.29 -12.31
N PHE A 996 42.05 -3.91 -11.04
CA PHE A 996 42.59 -2.62 -10.62
C PHE A 996 44.08 -2.71 -10.29
N GLN A 997 44.76 -1.57 -10.24
CA GLN A 997 46.13 -1.47 -9.76
C GLN A 997 46.15 -1.82 -8.26
N PRO A 998 47.22 -2.49 -7.77
CA PRO A 998 47.36 -2.74 -6.34
C PRO A 998 47.50 -1.43 -5.58
N ILE A 999 46.78 -1.31 -4.47
CA ILE A 999 47.00 -0.26 -3.49
C ILE A 999 48.09 -0.76 -2.54
N THR A 1000 49.17 0.00 -2.38
CA THR A 1000 50.32 -0.33 -1.53
C THR A 1000 50.59 0.75 -0.50
N GLY A 1001 51.25 0.42 0.61
CA GLY A 1001 51.63 1.40 1.63
C GLY A 1001 50.46 1.86 2.50
N VAL A 1002 49.40 1.06 2.55
CA VAL A 1002 48.21 1.26 3.37
C VAL A 1002 48.22 0.30 4.55
N GLN A 1003 47.40 0.59 5.56
CA GLN A 1003 47.11 -0.35 6.64
C GLN A 1003 45.60 -0.34 6.85
N PHE A 1004 44.95 -1.45 6.48
CA PHE A 1004 43.50 -1.60 6.65
C PHE A 1004 43.21 -2.76 7.60
N SER A 1005 42.34 -2.51 8.57
CA SER A 1005 41.72 -3.54 9.42
C SER A 1005 40.44 -4.07 8.80
N ASP A 1006 39.72 -3.20 8.08
CA ASP A 1006 38.46 -3.50 7.42
C ASP A 1006 38.47 -2.77 6.08
N LEU A 1007 37.74 -3.27 5.10
CA LEU A 1007 37.60 -2.61 3.80
C LEU A 1007 36.16 -2.71 3.31
N ASN A 1008 35.76 -1.80 2.45
CA ASN A 1008 34.56 -1.94 1.64
C ASN A 1008 34.80 -1.37 0.24
N LEU A 1009 33.85 -1.64 -0.64
CA LEU A 1009 33.86 -1.09 -1.99
C LEU A 1009 32.63 -0.23 -2.23
N ASP A 1010 32.85 0.96 -2.77
CA ASP A 1010 31.80 1.80 -3.33
C ASP A 1010 31.90 1.78 -4.86
N GLU A 1011 30.82 1.40 -5.52
CA GLU A 1011 30.78 1.22 -6.97
C GLU A 1011 29.39 1.49 -7.54
N TYR A 1012 29.36 1.91 -8.80
CA TYR A 1012 28.14 2.11 -9.56
C TYR A 1012 28.14 1.19 -10.78
N SER A 1013 27.25 0.20 -10.77
CA SER A 1013 27.06 -0.76 -11.85
C SER A 1013 25.61 -1.03 -12.19
N SER A 1014 25.38 -1.42 -13.44
CA SER A 1014 24.12 -1.90 -13.97
C SER A 1014 24.28 -3.35 -14.38
N VAL A 1015 23.38 -4.19 -13.88
CA VAL A 1015 23.38 -5.63 -14.10
C VAL A 1015 22.02 -6.02 -14.72
N PRO A 1016 21.83 -5.84 -16.04
CA PRO A 1016 20.62 -6.28 -16.74
C PRO A 1016 20.33 -7.77 -16.53
N GLN A 1017 19.08 -8.18 -16.72
CA GLN A 1017 18.68 -9.59 -16.56
C GLN A 1017 19.54 -10.50 -17.45
N GLY A 1018 20.10 -11.57 -16.86
CA GLY A 1018 20.99 -12.50 -17.57
C GLY A 1018 22.47 -12.15 -17.51
N THR A 1019 22.83 -11.03 -16.86
CA THR A 1019 24.22 -10.64 -16.60
C THR A 1019 24.56 -10.68 -15.11
N GLY A 1020 25.85 -10.63 -14.77
CA GLY A 1020 26.32 -10.65 -13.38
C GLY A 1020 27.70 -9.99 -13.20
N ILE A 1021 27.91 -9.39 -12.03
CA ILE A 1021 29.21 -8.90 -11.57
C ILE A 1021 29.52 -9.54 -10.22
N ALA A 1022 30.67 -10.21 -10.10
CA ALA A 1022 31.22 -10.69 -8.84
C ALA A 1022 32.48 -9.89 -8.50
N TRP A 1023 32.61 -9.44 -7.25
CA TRP A 1023 33.74 -8.66 -6.79
C TRP A 1023 34.63 -9.49 -5.87
N GLU A 1024 35.94 -9.36 -6.06
CA GLU A 1024 36.93 -10.08 -5.27
C GLU A 1024 38.10 -9.16 -4.91
N TYR A 1025 38.69 -9.41 -3.75
CA TYR A 1025 39.91 -8.75 -3.31
C TYR A 1025 40.99 -9.78 -2.95
N SER A 1026 42.23 -9.32 -2.93
CA SER A 1026 43.40 -10.10 -2.55
C SER A 1026 44.35 -9.24 -1.74
N THR A 1027 44.93 -9.82 -0.68
CA THR A 1027 45.94 -9.16 0.18
C THR A 1027 47.35 -9.72 -0.02
N ASP A 1028 47.50 -10.74 -0.86
CA ASP A 1028 48.75 -11.48 -1.11
C ASP A 1028 49.27 -11.30 -2.56
N GLY A 1029 48.83 -10.24 -3.24
CA GLY A 1029 49.27 -9.92 -4.60
C GLY A 1029 48.58 -10.75 -5.68
N GLY A 1030 47.43 -11.35 -5.38
CA GLY A 1030 46.58 -12.07 -6.33
C GLY A 1030 46.78 -13.59 -6.32
N VAL A 1031 47.35 -14.16 -5.25
CA VAL A 1031 47.50 -15.61 -5.07
C VAL A 1031 46.18 -16.22 -4.57
N LEU A 1032 45.60 -15.63 -3.52
CA LEU A 1032 44.26 -15.94 -3.02
C LEU A 1032 43.32 -14.76 -3.26
N TRP A 1033 42.08 -15.08 -3.63
CA TRP A 1033 41.02 -14.12 -3.89
C TRP A 1033 39.82 -14.46 -3.01
N ASP A 1034 39.42 -13.49 -2.21
CA ASP A 1034 38.24 -13.56 -1.35
C ASP A 1034 37.13 -12.70 -1.95
N ALA A 1035 35.89 -13.15 -1.83
CA ALA A 1035 34.73 -12.40 -2.30
C ALA A 1035 34.52 -11.15 -1.42
N ILE A 1036 34.14 -10.05 -2.06
CA ILE A 1036 33.68 -8.83 -1.38
C ILE A 1036 32.36 -8.40 -1.98
N VAL A 1037 31.43 -7.96 -1.14
CA VAL A 1037 30.17 -7.39 -1.61
C VAL A 1037 30.28 -5.87 -1.54
N PRO A 1038 30.07 -5.14 -2.65
CA PRO A 1038 30.06 -3.68 -2.60
C PRO A 1038 28.99 -3.16 -1.65
N ALA A 1039 29.30 -2.06 -0.97
CA ALA A 1039 28.54 -1.47 0.13
C ALA A 1039 28.50 -2.28 1.44
N GLU A 1040 29.20 -3.41 1.53
CA GLU A 1040 29.38 -4.16 2.78
C GLU A 1040 30.84 -4.09 3.24
N GLU A 1041 31.05 -3.93 4.54
CA GLU A 1041 32.38 -3.99 5.13
C GLU A 1041 32.85 -5.43 5.34
N GLU A 1042 34.03 -5.74 4.82
CA GLU A 1042 34.75 -6.97 5.05
C GLU A 1042 35.87 -6.75 6.08
N ARG A 1043 35.92 -7.61 7.10
CA ARG A 1043 36.94 -7.54 8.16
C ARG A 1043 38.13 -8.38 7.75
N LEU A 1044 39.30 -7.77 7.73
CA LEU A 1044 40.52 -8.45 7.32
C LEU A 1044 41.09 -9.28 8.48
N PRO A 1045 41.59 -10.51 8.22
CA PRO A 1045 42.19 -11.34 9.25
C PRO A 1045 43.51 -10.78 9.79
N ASN A 1046 44.23 -10.03 8.95
CA ASN A 1046 45.47 -9.32 9.29
C ASN A 1046 45.43 -7.92 8.69
N LEU A 1047 46.25 -7.00 9.21
CA LEU A 1047 46.40 -5.69 8.60
C LEU A 1047 46.95 -5.82 7.18
N ALA A 1048 46.16 -5.41 6.19
CA ALA A 1048 46.59 -5.44 4.80
C ALA A 1048 47.60 -4.32 4.54
N SER A 1049 48.80 -4.68 4.08
CA SER A 1049 49.82 -3.75 3.57
C SER A 1049 49.67 -3.45 2.07
N GLN A 1050 48.95 -4.34 1.38
CA GLN A 1050 48.56 -4.23 -0.01
C GLN A 1050 47.15 -4.79 -0.20
N VAL A 1051 46.34 -4.14 -1.05
CA VAL A 1051 45.05 -4.66 -1.49
C VAL A 1051 44.96 -4.59 -3.01
N LEU A 1052 44.60 -5.70 -3.63
CA LEU A 1052 44.28 -5.81 -5.05
C LEU A 1052 42.80 -6.16 -5.19
N VAL A 1053 42.10 -5.53 -6.13
CA VAL A 1053 40.66 -5.73 -6.35
C VAL A 1053 40.40 -6.07 -7.81
N ARG A 1054 39.41 -6.94 -8.06
CA ARG A 1054 38.89 -7.20 -9.41
C ARG A 1054 37.37 -7.34 -9.43
N ALA A 1055 36.78 -7.02 -10.57
CA ALA A 1055 35.40 -7.32 -10.90
C ALA A 1055 35.35 -8.36 -12.02
N LEU A 1056 34.61 -9.44 -11.81
CA LEU A 1056 34.37 -10.51 -12.78
C LEU A 1056 33.00 -10.32 -13.42
N PHE A 1057 32.97 -10.10 -14.72
CA PHE A 1057 31.75 -9.91 -15.49
C PHE A 1057 31.31 -11.22 -16.12
N SER A 1058 30.00 -11.44 -16.16
CA SER A 1058 29.36 -12.57 -16.82
C SER A 1058 28.11 -12.16 -17.56
N SER A 1059 27.82 -12.84 -18.68
CA SER A 1059 26.57 -12.71 -19.43
C SER A 1059 26.18 -14.05 -20.05
N ASN A 1060 24.88 -14.33 -20.08
CA ASN A 1060 24.32 -15.48 -20.80
C ASN A 1060 23.88 -15.17 -22.24
N ALA A 1061 24.02 -13.91 -22.68
CA ALA A 1061 23.61 -13.44 -24.00
C ALA A 1061 24.65 -12.48 -24.61
N ALA A 1062 24.89 -12.63 -25.92
CA ALA A 1062 25.94 -11.86 -26.63
C ALA A 1062 25.57 -10.38 -26.85
N ASN A 1063 24.30 -10.00 -26.74
CA ASN A 1063 23.83 -8.64 -27.02
C ASN A 1063 23.74 -7.74 -25.78
N ILE A 1064 23.97 -8.28 -24.59
CA ILE A 1064 23.88 -7.58 -23.32
C ILE A 1064 25.17 -7.75 -22.51
N SER A 1065 25.48 -6.74 -21.69
CA SER A 1065 26.66 -6.74 -20.82
C SER A 1065 26.31 -6.07 -19.50
N PRO A 1066 26.86 -6.55 -18.37
CA PRO A 1066 26.92 -5.70 -17.19
C PRO A 1066 27.78 -4.47 -17.52
N ALA A 1067 27.48 -3.34 -16.89
CA ALA A 1067 28.20 -2.09 -17.07
C ALA A 1067 28.65 -1.55 -15.73
N LEU A 1068 29.93 -1.19 -15.62
CA LEU A 1068 30.55 -0.62 -14.43
C LEU A 1068 31.13 0.75 -14.74
N ILE A 1069 30.91 1.74 -13.88
CA ILE A 1069 31.62 3.01 -13.94
C ILE A 1069 33.01 2.82 -13.31
N HIS A 1070 33.97 2.30 -14.09
CA HIS A 1070 35.30 1.90 -13.56
C HIS A 1070 36.15 3.06 -13.04
N LYS A 1071 35.85 4.29 -13.47
CA LYS A 1071 36.53 5.51 -13.00
C LYS A 1071 36.10 5.97 -11.61
N ASP A 1072 35.05 5.37 -11.06
CA ASP A 1072 34.49 5.72 -9.76
C ASP A 1072 34.21 4.46 -8.93
N VAL A 1073 35.21 3.59 -8.90
CA VAL A 1073 35.23 2.47 -7.97
C VAL A 1073 36.15 2.89 -6.84
N ASN A 1074 35.60 3.11 -5.66
CA ASN A 1074 36.36 3.56 -4.50
C ASN A 1074 36.52 2.39 -3.53
N LEU A 1075 37.77 2.06 -3.19
CA LEU A 1075 38.04 1.22 -2.04
C LEU A 1075 38.08 2.13 -0.81
N ILE A 1076 37.24 1.85 0.18
CA ILE A 1076 37.30 2.53 1.47
C ILE A 1076 37.93 1.56 2.44
N GLY A 1077 39.16 1.84 2.82
CA GLY A 1077 39.84 1.12 3.88
C GLY A 1077 39.59 1.81 5.22
N TYR A 1078 39.35 1.02 6.25
CA TYR A 1078 39.27 1.51 7.62
C TYR A 1078 40.46 1.02 8.40
N LEU A 1079 40.97 1.88 9.27
CA LEU A 1079 41.93 1.53 10.30
C LEU A 1079 41.34 1.90 11.65
N ASN A 1080 41.04 0.91 12.49
CA ASN A 1080 40.57 1.17 13.85
C ASN A 1080 41.67 1.90 14.64
N ASN A 1081 41.31 2.93 15.38
CA ASN A 1081 42.24 3.59 16.28
C ASN A 1081 42.53 2.67 17.48
N PRO A 1082 43.78 2.61 17.96
CA PRO A 1082 44.12 1.80 19.13
C PRO A 1082 43.50 2.32 20.42
N THR A 1083 43.06 3.58 20.44
CA THR A 1083 42.45 4.23 21.59
C THR A 1083 41.18 4.97 21.17
N GLY A 1084 40.23 5.08 22.08
CA GLY A 1084 39.06 5.95 21.89
C GLY A 1084 38.35 6.23 23.19
N THR A 1085 37.67 7.37 23.24
CA THR A 1085 36.99 7.84 24.45
C THR A 1085 35.51 8.05 24.14
N TYR A 1086 34.66 7.32 24.85
CA TYR A 1086 33.22 7.50 24.85
C TYR A 1086 32.84 8.52 25.93
N LEU A 1087 31.91 9.42 25.59
CA LEU A 1087 31.35 10.41 26.50
C LEU A 1087 29.83 10.50 26.34
N ASN A 1088 29.09 10.46 27.44
CA ASN A 1088 27.66 10.74 27.39
C ASN A 1088 27.36 12.25 27.37
N ARG A 1089 26.12 12.60 26.99
CA ARG A 1089 25.59 13.96 27.15
C ARG A 1089 25.43 14.30 28.64
N GLU A 1090 25.68 15.56 28.98
CA GLU A 1090 25.47 16.07 30.33
C GLU A 1090 24.03 15.90 30.78
N ASN A 1091 23.86 15.36 31.98
CA ASN A 1091 22.57 15.28 32.64
C ASN A 1091 22.57 16.18 33.88
N GLU A 1092 21.78 17.24 33.86
CA GLU A 1092 21.63 18.19 34.98
C GLU A 1092 20.41 17.82 35.83
N LEU A 1093 20.65 17.55 37.12
CA LEU A 1093 19.64 17.19 38.09
C LEU A 1093 19.29 18.38 38.99
N THR A 1094 18.11 18.32 39.61
CA THR A 1094 17.66 19.32 40.60
C THR A 1094 18.30 19.16 41.97
N GLN A 1095 18.96 18.02 42.24
CA GLN A 1095 19.62 17.70 43.51
C GLN A 1095 21.06 17.22 43.27
N GLY A 1096 21.94 17.47 44.24
CA GLY A 1096 23.34 17.00 44.20
C GLY A 1096 23.45 15.48 44.28
N VAL A 1097 24.44 14.91 43.59
CA VAL A 1097 24.70 13.46 43.50
C VAL A 1097 25.94 13.11 44.32
N SER A 1098 25.75 12.18 45.26
CA SER A 1098 26.80 11.73 46.19
C SER A 1098 27.53 10.48 45.68
N SER A 1099 26.84 9.62 44.94
CA SER A 1099 27.41 8.42 44.35
C SER A 1099 26.69 7.98 43.09
N THR A 1100 27.37 7.19 42.26
CA THR A 1100 26.82 6.61 41.04
C THR A 1100 27.25 5.15 40.89
N LYS A 1101 26.38 4.35 40.28
CA LYS A 1101 26.67 3.00 39.82
C LYS A 1101 26.37 2.88 38.33
N ILE A 1102 27.27 2.28 37.58
CA ILE A 1102 27.11 1.93 36.16
C ILE A 1102 26.94 0.42 36.03
N TYR A 1103 25.99 0.01 35.21
CA TYR A 1103 25.76 -1.34 34.71
C TYR A 1103 25.99 -1.32 33.21
N THR A 1104 27.10 -1.89 32.75
CA THR A 1104 27.47 -1.84 31.34
C THR A 1104 27.86 -3.21 30.83
N GLN A 1105 27.31 -3.58 29.67
CA GLN A 1105 27.72 -4.79 28.97
C GLN A 1105 28.90 -4.46 28.07
N MET A 1106 30.02 -5.12 28.31
CA MET A 1106 31.27 -4.88 27.60
C MET A 1106 31.84 -6.20 27.07
N ASN A 1107 32.40 -6.13 25.87
CA ASN A 1107 33.29 -7.14 25.31
C ASN A 1107 34.71 -6.60 25.41
N ILE A 1108 35.53 -7.22 26.26
CA ILE A 1108 36.93 -6.84 26.48
C ILE A 1108 37.81 -8.02 26.07
N PRO A 1109 38.17 -8.15 24.78
CA PRO A 1109 39.07 -9.18 24.30
C PRO A 1109 40.45 -9.11 24.98
N SER A 1110 41.18 -10.22 24.97
CA SER A 1110 42.54 -10.28 25.52
C SER A 1110 43.44 -9.21 24.90
N GLY A 1111 44.16 -8.45 25.73
CA GLY A 1111 45.04 -7.36 25.30
C GLY A 1111 44.34 -6.01 25.09
N THR A 1112 43.07 -5.87 25.48
CA THR A 1112 42.32 -4.60 25.46
C THR A 1112 41.88 -4.19 26.86
N THR A 1113 41.58 -2.90 27.06
CA THR A 1113 41.10 -2.35 28.35
C THR A 1113 40.01 -1.31 28.15
N ILE A 1114 39.08 -1.23 29.10
CA ILE A 1114 38.13 -0.12 29.24
C ILE A 1114 38.23 0.43 30.66
N ASN A 1115 38.57 1.71 30.81
CA ASN A 1115 38.61 2.41 32.08
C ASN A 1115 37.44 3.42 32.16
N TRP A 1116 36.63 3.31 33.20
CA TRP A 1116 35.48 4.19 33.40
C TRP A 1116 35.78 5.31 34.40
N PHE A 1117 35.27 6.49 34.09
CA PHE A 1117 35.31 7.67 34.94
C PHE A 1117 33.91 8.28 35.03
N ALA A 1118 33.61 8.90 36.17
CA ALA A 1118 32.40 9.66 36.39
C ALA A 1118 32.73 11.09 36.82
N SER A 1119 31.86 12.03 36.51
CA SER A 1119 31.93 13.42 36.92
C SER A 1119 30.54 13.88 37.38
N ASN A 1120 30.46 14.71 38.43
CA ASN A 1120 29.22 15.36 38.88
C ASN A 1120 29.26 16.90 38.79
N ASN A 1121 30.28 17.45 38.12
CA ASN A 1121 30.47 18.88 37.86
C ASN A 1121 30.57 19.21 36.36
N GLY A 1122 29.88 18.44 35.51
CA GLY A 1122 29.81 18.68 34.06
C GLY A 1122 31.09 18.35 33.29
N GLY A 1123 31.97 17.52 33.84
CA GLY A 1123 33.23 17.11 33.19
C GLY A 1123 34.45 17.99 33.53
N ALA A 1124 34.34 18.92 34.50
CA ALA A 1124 35.48 19.71 34.96
C ALA A 1124 36.51 18.87 35.75
N THR A 1125 36.05 17.84 36.47
CA THR A 1125 36.91 16.83 37.11
C THR A 1125 36.40 15.42 36.84
N TRP A 1126 37.31 14.52 36.46
CA TRP A 1126 37.03 13.10 36.19
C TRP A 1126 37.51 12.23 37.35
N GLU A 1127 36.61 11.44 37.93
CA GLU A 1127 36.94 10.52 39.02
C GLU A 1127 36.82 9.06 38.55
N ALA A 1128 37.88 8.27 38.74
CA ALA A 1128 37.94 6.87 38.29
C ALA A 1128 36.95 5.96 39.05
N MET A 1129 36.26 5.09 38.33
CA MET A 1129 35.29 4.13 38.88
C MET A 1129 35.94 2.78 39.21
N SER A 1130 35.42 2.12 40.23
CA SER A 1130 35.89 0.79 40.65
C SER A 1130 34.90 -0.30 40.25
N ILE A 1131 35.40 -1.43 39.75
CA ILE A 1131 34.58 -2.62 39.46
C ILE A 1131 34.11 -3.22 40.79
N LEU A 1132 32.80 -3.42 40.92
CA LEU A 1132 32.16 -4.05 42.08
C LEU A 1132 31.91 -5.54 41.83
N THR A 1133 31.28 -5.88 40.70
CA THR A 1133 30.96 -7.26 40.31
C THR A 1133 30.93 -7.41 38.79
N THR A 1134 31.05 -8.65 38.31
CA THR A 1134 30.89 -9.01 36.90
C THR A 1134 29.94 -10.19 36.75
N ARG A 1135 29.17 -10.21 35.65
CA ARG A 1135 28.20 -11.26 35.32
C ARG A 1135 28.25 -11.55 33.82
N LYS A 1136 28.57 -12.80 33.45
CA LYS A 1136 28.57 -13.22 32.04
C LYS A 1136 27.13 -13.28 31.51
N ILE A 1137 26.87 -12.65 30.36
CA ILE A 1137 25.56 -12.70 29.69
C ILE A 1137 25.55 -13.82 28.66
N ASP A 1138 26.51 -13.79 27.73
CA ASP A 1138 26.68 -14.80 26.70
C ASP A 1138 28.18 -15.04 26.39
N GLN A 1139 28.51 -15.59 25.21
CA GLN A 1139 29.90 -15.86 24.83
C GLN A 1139 30.69 -14.57 24.47
N GLU A 1140 30.00 -13.49 24.10
CA GLU A 1140 30.59 -12.24 23.62
C GLU A 1140 30.52 -11.12 24.67
N TRP A 1141 29.42 -11.00 25.40
CA TRP A 1141 29.15 -9.89 26.31
C TRP A 1141 29.20 -10.30 27.79
N THR A 1142 29.90 -9.49 28.58
CA THR A 1142 29.93 -9.58 30.04
C THR A 1142 29.44 -8.27 30.63
N GLU A 1143 28.51 -8.35 31.57
CA GLU A 1143 28.04 -7.19 32.33
C GLU A 1143 29.00 -6.88 33.48
N TYR A 1144 29.38 -5.62 33.60
CA TYR A 1144 30.20 -5.09 34.69
C TYR A 1144 29.37 -4.09 35.48
N THR A 1145 29.39 -4.24 36.81
CA THR A 1145 28.87 -3.22 37.72
C THR A 1145 30.03 -2.40 38.26
N LEU A 1146 30.06 -1.11 37.98
CA LEU A 1146 31.07 -0.17 38.46
C LEU A 1146 30.44 0.84 39.42
N THR A 1147 31.19 1.31 40.42
CA THR A 1147 30.70 2.25 41.43
C THR A 1147 31.68 3.38 41.69
N ARG A 1148 31.14 4.55 42.04
CA ARG A 1148 31.92 5.71 42.51
C ARG A 1148 31.15 6.52 43.55
N THR A 1149 31.84 6.93 44.61
CA THR A 1149 31.40 7.97 45.54
C THR A 1149 32.18 9.26 45.22
N PHE A 1150 31.47 10.35 45.00
CA PHE A 1150 32.06 11.62 44.59
C PHE A 1150 32.69 12.36 45.78
N SER A 1151 33.74 13.14 45.50
CA SER A 1151 34.43 13.93 46.52
C SER A 1151 33.59 15.13 46.99
N ASP A 1152 32.81 15.74 46.09
CA ASP A 1152 31.81 16.76 46.38
C ASP A 1152 30.39 16.19 46.21
N PRO A 1153 29.58 16.04 47.26
CA PRO A 1153 28.24 15.48 47.16
C PRO A 1153 27.19 16.45 46.59
N ASN A 1154 27.52 17.73 46.38
CA ASN A 1154 26.57 18.75 45.92
C ASN A 1154 26.52 18.90 44.39
N GLY A 1155 27.45 18.30 43.65
CA GLY A 1155 27.48 18.37 42.20
C GLY A 1155 26.23 17.76 41.57
N ASN A 1156 25.58 18.50 40.66
CA ASN A 1156 24.31 18.11 40.05
C ASN A 1156 24.39 17.88 38.52
N ARG A 1157 25.58 17.97 37.92
CA ARG A 1157 25.81 17.82 36.47
C ARG A 1157 26.61 16.57 36.19
N VAL A 1158 25.92 15.48 35.87
CA VAL A 1158 26.54 14.16 35.76
C VAL A 1158 27.00 13.85 34.34
N ARG A 1159 28.23 13.34 34.22
CA ARG A 1159 28.79 12.73 33.01
C ARG A 1159 29.54 11.43 33.31
N TYR A 1160 29.62 10.58 32.30
CA TYR A 1160 30.36 9.32 32.27
C TYR A 1160 31.31 9.33 31.09
N LYS A 1161 32.53 8.84 31.33
CA LYS A 1161 33.58 8.70 30.33
C LYS A 1161 34.13 7.29 30.37
N ALA A 1162 34.25 6.65 29.20
CA ALA A 1162 34.94 5.38 29.05
C ALA A 1162 36.14 5.54 28.13
N GLU A 1163 37.34 5.32 28.66
CA GLU A 1163 38.59 5.32 27.92
C GLU A 1163 38.92 3.88 27.50
N MET A 1164 38.90 3.65 26.20
CA MET A 1164 39.10 2.34 25.56
C MET A 1164 40.52 2.27 24.99
N THR A 1165 41.20 1.15 25.18
CA THR A 1165 42.51 0.87 24.59
C THR A 1165 42.56 -0.56 24.04
N GLY A 1166 43.16 -0.72 22.88
CA GLY A 1166 43.36 -1.99 22.18
C GLY A 1166 44.40 -1.83 21.08
N ASN A 1167 44.22 -2.55 19.97
CA ASN A 1167 45.02 -2.42 18.76
C ASN A 1167 44.12 -2.29 17.53
N ASN A 1168 44.70 -2.12 16.35
CA ASN A 1168 43.95 -1.87 15.12
C ASN A 1168 43.04 -3.04 14.66
N LEU A 1169 43.28 -4.28 15.12
CA LEU A 1169 42.48 -5.46 14.78
C LEU A 1169 41.56 -5.92 15.92
N VAL A 1170 41.98 -5.71 17.17
CA VAL A 1170 41.31 -6.16 18.39
C VAL A 1170 41.09 -4.95 19.29
N TYR A 1171 39.82 -4.58 19.44
CA TYR A 1171 39.40 -3.43 20.21
C TYR A 1171 38.24 -3.82 21.14
N PRO A 1172 38.09 -3.15 22.29
CA PRO A 1172 37.00 -3.44 23.20
C PRO A 1172 35.71 -2.74 22.71
N ARG A 1173 34.55 -3.26 23.11
CA ARG A 1173 33.22 -2.76 22.72
C ARG A 1173 32.31 -2.62 23.94
N ILE A 1174 31.42 -1.64 23.91
CA ILE A 1174 30.40 -1.37 24.94
C ILE A 1174 29.04 -1.53 24.28
N HIS A 1175 28.22 -2.50 24.71
CA HIS A 1175 26.92 -2.79 24.09
C HIS A 1175 25.75 -2.05 24.74
N THR A 1176 25.81 -1.84 26.07
CA THR A 1176 24.78 -1.08 26.79
C THR A 1176 25.43 -0.30 27.93
N LEU A 1177 24.81 0.82 28.29
CA LEU A 1177 25.20 1.67 29.40
C LEU A 1177 23.96 2.05 30.21
N GLY A 1178 23.81 1.47 31.39
CA GLY A 1178 22.83 1.89 32.38
C GLY A 1178 23.52 2.50 33.59
N ALA A 1179 22.98 3.56 34.17
CA ALA A 1179 23.53 4.16 35.38
C ALA A 1179 22.46 4.64 36.35
N THR A 1180 22.73 4.49 37.64
CA THR A 1180 21.84 4.93 38.74
C THR A 1180 22.56 5.94 39.63
N LEU A 1181 21.87 7.02 39.98
CA LEU A 1181 22.41 8.17 40.72
C LEU A 1181 21.79 8.23 42.13
N SER A 1182 22.61 8.40 43.16
CA SER A 1182 22.20 8.44 44.58
C SER A 1182 22.69 9.69 45.33
#